data_AF-A0A924Y5H3-F1
#
_entry.id   AF-A0A924Y5H3-F1
#
_cell.length_a   1.000
_cell.length_b   1.000
_cell.length_c   1.000
_cell.angle_alpha   90.00
_cell.angle_beta   90.00
_cell.angle_gamma   90.00
#
_symmetry.space_group_name_H-M   'P 1'
#
loop_
_entity.id
_entity.type
_entity.pdbx_description
1 polymer ?
#
loop_
_entity_poly.entity_id
_entity_poly.type
_entity_poly.pdbx_seq_one_letter_code
_entity_poly.pdbx_strand_id
1 'polypeptide(L)'
;MRTSPRYTALVGGSFATLGGLTTLVAITPSAASAQGLATIRLTAAPYTIKADGRSTTVITAEVRDDAGRVVPDGTQVRFAVTAGRLDNTLATTQNGVARVILTSGDLPAASLITANLDSGGRATPAQITVIFSNEADAAEIGPQWVRINGSQYTGYAADKGVIQANGKDGGAKVSFRNIELSADALQYEVRTGNVVAAGNVKLTVGDDEKQYTNLNFNMLSGQGIAERIDAEGRSTGLWVDAIPVITEKPPGDGSRKVIGYEAFALADISDSSVAVTARGINIQPGRVIQFRGATFYLDGVKTASLPFHVMPLNQRELFAEQVVGVNSQGVTVDFPLYLNVQPSGINTLHIRRGSRVGSSAYSNKAGWSFDLEQNYNGKRSEGTAQVTGLTRSDWGAFLRHAERLPGKIDGNLYMDTPNHSDLFGTMNLSRRFGSVTLNANGSGSYAPSRNDINGNRTRAGGDVRTQLYGATDPRPLLGVQKLNYSLNLGTARQMFYGVNAEGRGYVDTHYTTLRLTTPQLPLTRSVSVSQSFSLGQTWVAPQRDGQTGLGSSGATVLGTTAFGYRFGRVNFANMTYDYTQTPLTNGFTSDSIGRHRVGFSLYAEPFRAASLSIGASRGLDVPSDNVTAELNVALGGPWRTRTRYFTAQYAGAFSSRFNELEYGVFYRLGGRDLAVYYSTTSRRLQFDIVGARF
;
A
#
# COMPACT_ATOMS: atom_id res chain seq x y z
N MET A 1 10.17 -41.86 -76.24
CA MET A 1 10.07 -42.25 -74.81
C MET A 1 10.93 -41.32 -73.97
N ARG A 2 10.29 -40.44 -73.20
CA ARG A 2 10.87 -39.56 -72.19
C ARG A 2 9.78 -39.39 -71.13
N THR A 3 10.16 -39.48 -69.86
CA THR A 3 9.28 -39.75 -68.72
C THR A 3 8.68 -38.52 -68.05
N SER A 4 7.56 -38.77 -67.34
CA SER A 4 6.88 -38.04 -66.24
C SER A 4 6.04 -36.80 -66.59
N PRO A 5 4.78 -36.73 -66.08
CA PRO A 5 4.38 -36.09 -64.79
C PRO A 5 3.43 -37.00 -63.94
N ARG A 6 3.29 -36.92 -62.59
CA ARG A 6 2.77 -35.92 -61.60
C ARG A 6 1.22 -35.80 -61.47
N TYR A 7 0.72 -35.94 -60.22
CA TYR A 7 -0.61 -35.59 -59.62
C TYR A 7 -1.81 -36.50 -60.03
N THR A 8 -2.88 -36.80 -59.25
CA THR A 8 -3.59 -36.20 -58.09
C THR A 8 -4.44 -37.27 -57.37
N ALA A 9 -4.86 -36.98 -56.14
CA ALA A 9 -5.81 -37.72 -55.29
C ALA A 9 -7.17 -38.08 -55.92
N LEU A 10 -7.79 -39.16 -55.42
CA LEU A 10 -9.22 -39.44 -55.59
C LEU A 10 -9.85 -39.95 -54.29
N VAL A 11 -11.01 -39.37 -53.98
CA VAL A 11 -11.98 -39.75 -52.94
C VAL A 11 -12.96 -40.78 -53.52
N GLY A 12 -13.41 -41.72 -52.69
CA GLY A 12 -14.56 -42.62 -52.92
C GLY A 12 -14.38 -43.87 -52.07
N GLY A 13 -15.36 -44.43 -51.35
CA GLY A 13 -16.80 -44.26 -51.28
C GLY A 13 -17.32 -45.52 -50.56
N SER A 14 -18.22 -45.32 -49.61
CA SER A 14 -18.73 -46.25 -48.59
C SER A 14 -19.47 -47.49 -49.09
N PHE A 15 -19.61 -48.52 -48.23
CA PHE A 15 -20.79 -49.35 -47.89
C PHE A 15 -20.40 -50.16 -46.61
N ALA A 16 -21.18 -50.46 -45.57
CA ALA A 16 -22.62 -50.58 -45.38
C ALA A 16 -23.04 -50.42 -43.88
N THR A 17 -24.31 -50.06 -43.73
CA THR A 17 -25.24 -49.90 -42.57
C THR A 17 -25.60 -51.22 -41.86
N LEU A 18 -26.19 -51.35 -40.65
CA LEU A 18 -26.74 -50.49 -39.59
C LEU A 18 -26.94 -51.38 -38.34
N GLY A 19 -26.74 -50.87 -37.10
CA GLY A 19 -27.02 -51.66 -35.88
C GLY A 19 -26.80 -50.92 -34.56
N GLY A 20 -27.58 -49.84 -34.33
CA GLY A 20 -28.05 -49.37 -33.01
C GLY A 20 -27.10 -49.28 -31.80
N LEU A 21 -26.46 -48.11 -31.64
CA LEU A 21 -26.23 -47.44 -30.34
C LEU A 21 -25.79 -46.01 -30.65
N THR A 22 -26.72 -45.05 -30.57
CA THR A 22 -26.43 -43.62 -30.71
C THR A 22 -25.75 -43.12 -29.44
N THR A 23 -24.43 -43.28 -29.33
CA THR A 23 -23.61 -42.36 -28.56
C THR A 23 -23.47 -41.09 -29.39
N LEU A 24 -24.29 -40.09 -29.06
CA LEU A 24 -24.05 -38.72 -29.49
C LEU A 24 -22.74 -38.29 -28.80
N VAL A 25 -21.60 -38.43 -29.49
CA VAL A 25 -20.41 -37.67 -29.13
C VAL A 25 -20.73 -36.23 -29.48
N ALA A 26 -21.38 -35.54 -28.55
CA ALA A 26 -21.33 -34.10 -28.52
C ALA A 26 -19.85 -33.76 -28.32
N ILE A 27 -19.17 -33.46 -29.41
CA ILE A 27 -18.00 -32.59 -29.37
C ILE A 27 -18.57 -31.27 -28.86
N THR A 28 -18.69 -31.13 -27.55
CA THR A 28 -18.79 -29.81 -26.96
C THR A 28 -17.54 -29.09 -27.44
N PRO A 29 -17.65 -27.91 -28.07
CA PRO A 29 -16.48 -27.09 -28.23
C PRO A 29 -15.94 -26.90 -26.80
N SER A 30 -14.79 -27.50 -26.49
CA SER A 30 -14.00 -27.05 -25.36
C SER A 30 -13.87 -25.55 -25.61
N ALA A 31 -14.42 -24.76 -24.71
CA ALA A 31 -14.46 -23.32 -24.85
C ALA A 31 -13.03 -22.87 -25.12
N ALA A 32 -12.73 -22.58 -26.38
CA ALA A 32 -11.58 -21.80 -26.77
C ALA A 32 -11.80 -20.50 -26.03
N SER A 33 -11.09 -20.34 -24.92
CA SER A 33 -11.08 -19.13 -24.12
C SER A 33 -10.87 -17.98 -25.11
N ALA A 34 -11.89 -17.19 -25.36
CA ALA A 34 -11.74 -15.91 -26.02
C ALA A 34 -10.93 -15.05 -25.04
N GLN A 35 -9.60 -15.23 -25.04
CA GLN A 35 -8.67 -14.57 -24.12
C GLN A 35 -8.48 -13.14 -24.63
N GLY A 36 -9.47 -12.30 -24.34
CA GLY A 36 -9.36 -10.86 -24.47
C GLY A 36 -8.24 -10.31 -23.59
N LEU A 37 -7.86 -9.06 -23.84
CA LEU A 37 -6.91 -8.37 -22.96
C LEU A 37 -7.53 -8.28 -21.55
N ALA A 38 -6.76 -8.63 -20.53
CA ALA A 38 -7.18 -8.56 -19.14
C ALA A 38 -6.32 -7.58 -18.35
N THR A 39 -6.77 -7.22 -17.15
CA THR A 39 -6.04 -6.35 -16.23
C THR A 39 -6.07 -6.96 -14.83
N ILE A 40 -4.93 -6.85 -14.15
CA ILE A 40 -4.74 -7.33 -12.78
C ILE A 40 -4.60 -6.12 -11.85
N ARG A 41 -5.34 -6.12 -10.75
CA ARG A 41 -5.13 -5.22 -9.61
C ARG A 41 -4.58 -6.05 -8.44
N LEU A 42 -3.40 -5.66 -7.95
CA LEU A 42 -2.81 -6.27 -6.76
C LEU A 42 -3.06 -5.42 -5.51
N THR A 43 -3.40 -6.09 -4.42
CA THR A 43 -3.45 -5.51 -3.07
C THR A 43 -2.74 -6.43 -2.09
N ALA A 44 -2.18 -5.83 -1.03
CA ALA A 44 -1.54 -6.52 0.07
C ALA A 44 -2.07 -5.94 1.39
N ALA A 45 -2.45 -6.81 2.31
CA ALA A 45 -2.99 -6.40 3.60
C ALA A 45 -2.50 -7.35 4.72
N PRO A 46 -1.67 -6.85 5.66
CA PRO A 46 -1.04 -5.52 5.71
C PRO A 46 0.09 -5.35 4.66
N TYR A 47 0.43 -4.11 4.28
CA TYR A 47 1.55 -3.83 3.36
C TYR A 47 2.92 -3.82 4.05
N THR A 48 2.94 -3.71 5.38
CA THR A 48 4.14 -3.87 6.22
C THR A 48 3.90 -5.04 7.17
N ILE A 49 4.88 -5.93 7.25
CA ILE A 49 4.89 -7.06 8.19
C ILE A 49 6.25 -7.15 8.87
N LYS A 50 6.30 -7.78 10.04
CA LYS A 50 7.57 -7.95 10.75
C LYS A 50 8.52 -8.89 9.98
N ALA A 51 9.80 -8.55 9.93
CA ALA A 51 10.87 -9.35 9.34
C ALA A 51 11.31 -10.52 10.25
N ASP A 52 10.35 -11.38 10.62
CA ASP A 52 10.55 -12.47 11.57
C ASP A 52 10.48 -13.88 10.95
N GLY A 53 10.42 -13.97 9.61
CA GLY A 53 10.33 -15.24 8.88
C GLY A 53 8.98 -15.95 9.01
N ARG A 54 7.99 -15.30 9.64
CA ARG A 54 6.72 -15.92 10.03
C ARG A 54 5.51 -15.04 9.83
N SER A 55 5.65 -13.73 10.01
CA SER A 55 4.59 -12.78 9.79
C SER A 55 4.11 -12.92 8.36
N THR A 56 2.80 -12.84 8.18
CA THR A 56 2.18 -13.09 6.88
C THR A 56 1.37 -11.90 6.43
N THR A 57 1.30 -11.72 5.12
CA THR A 57 0.36 -10.83 4.45
C THR A 57 -0.27 -11.58 3.30
N VAL A 58 -1.50 -11.21 2.95
CA VAL A 58 -2.20 -11.82 1.82
C VAL A 58 -2.07 -10.92 0.63
N ILE A 59 -1.68 -11.52 -0.49
CA ILE A 59 -1.65 -10.87 -1.78
C ILE A 59 -2.92 -11.27 -2.53
N THR A 60 -3.71 -10.28 -2.92
CA THR A 60 -4.96 -10.47 -3.67
C THR A 60 -4.80 -9.89 -5.08
N ALA A 61 -5.06 -10.71 -6.09
CA ALA A 61 -5.11 -10.33 -7.50
C ALA A 61 -6.58 -10.34 -7.97
N GLU A 62 -7.16 -9.16 -8.18
CA GLU A 62 -8.44 -9.01 -8.88
C GLU A 62 -8.16 -8.90 -10.39
N VAL A 63 -8.75 -9.78 -11.17
CA VAL A 63 -8.55 -9.91 -12.62
C VAL A 63 -9.85 -9.62 -13.34
N ARG A 64 -9.80 -8.71 -14.31
CA ARG A 64 -10.93 -8.33 -15.16
C ARG A 64 -10.57 -8.34 -16.64
N ASP A 65 -11.56 -8.58 -17.48
CA ASP A 65 -11.43 -8.47 -18.94
C ASP A 65 -11.39 -7.00 -19.41
N ASP A 66 -11.26 -6.81 -20.73
CA ASP A 66 -11.22 -5.52 -21.40
C ASP A 66 -12.57 -4.78 -21.35
N ALA A 67 -13.67 -5.49 -21.11
CA ALA A 67 -14.98 -4.92 -20.85
C ALA A 67 -15.21 -4.56 -19.37
N GLY A 68 -14.23 -4.80 -18.49
CA GLY A 68 -14.32 -4.52 -17.05
C GLY A 68 -15.14 -5.54 -16.26
N ARG A 69 -15.46 -6.70 -16.85
CA ARG A 69 -16.13 -7.82 -16.17
C ARG A 69 -15.10 -8.72 -15.51
N VAL A 70 -15.51 -9.46 -14.48
CA VAL A 70 -14.63 -10.47 -13.84
C VAL A 70 -14.29 -11.56 -14.84
N VAL A 71 -13.04 -12.03 -14.83
CA VAL A 71 -12.65 -13.19 -15.66
C VAL A 71 -13.31 -14.48 -15.16
N PRO A 72 -13.46 -15.50 -16.01
CA PRO A 72 -13.99 -16.80 -15.61
C PRO A 72 -13.21 -17.44 -14.45
N ASP A 73 -13.92 -18.22 -13.65
CA ASP A 73 -13.31 -19.05 -12.59
C ASP A 73 -12.33 -20.05 -13.19
N GLY A 74 -11.25 -20.32 -12.47
CA GLY A 74 -10.16 -21.19 -12.95
C GLY A 74 -9.08 -20.46 -13.76
N THR A 75 -9.23 -19.16 -14.05
CA THR A 75 -8.17 -18.38 -14.70
C THR A 75 -6.92 -18.40 -13.82
N GLN A 76 -5.80 -18.85 -14.36
CA GLN A 76 -4.56 -19.03 -13.61
C GLN A 76 -3.79 -17.71 -13.49
N VAL A 77 -3.44 -17.33 -12.26
CA VAL A 77 -2.63 -16.16 -11.92
C VAL A 77 -1.35 -16.63 -11.25
N ARG A 78 -0.23 -16.21 -11.81
CA ARG A 78 1.10 -16.57 -11.33
C ARG A 78 1.76 -15.43 -10.60
N PHE A 79 2.33 -15.74 -9.44
CA PHE A 79 2.95 -14.80 -8.52
C PHE A 79 4.45 -15.05 -8.40
N ALA A 80 5.22 -13.97 -8.28
CA ALA A 80 6.65 -14.00 -8.01
C ALA A 80 7.02 -12.93 -6.98
N VAL A 81 8.04 -13.18 -6.17
CA VAL A 81 8.50 -12.25 -5.13
C VAL A 81 10.03 -12.17 -5.10
N THR A 82 10.58 -11.00 -4.76
CA THR A 82 12.03 -10.79 -4.63
C THR A 82 12.57 -11.20 -3.27
N ALA A 83 11.76 -11.18 -2.22
CA ALA A 83 12.12 -11.60 -0.86
C ALA A 83 10.95 -12.27 -0.14
N GLY A 84 11.23 -13.12 0.85
CA GLY A 84 10.21 -13.87 1.59
C GLY A 84 9.67 -15.06 0.80
N ARG A 85 8.56 -15.65 1.23
CA ARG A 85 8.07 -16.92 0.67
C ARG A 85 6.57 -16.92 0.44
N LEU A 86 6.16 -17.34 -0.76
CA LEU A 86 4.76 -17.63 -1.06
C LEU A 86 4.40 -19.05 -0.64
N ASP A 87 3.18 -19.23 -0.15
CA ASP A 87 2.58 -20.57 0.05
C ASP A 87 2.34 -21.29 -1.28
N ASN A 88 2.00 -20.54 -2.33
CA ASN A 88 1.89 -21.02 -3.71
C ASN A 88 2.29 -19.92 -4.71
N THR A 89 2.90 -20.30 -5.83
CA THR A 89 3.23 -19.37 -6.93
C THR A 89 2.17 -19.35 -8.03
N LEU A 90 1.21 -20.28 -8.02
CA LEU A 90 0.11 -20.34 -8.98
C LEU A 90 -1.23 -20.47 -8.25
N ALA A 91 -2.12 -19.50 -8.42
CA ALA A 91 -3.46 -19.53 -7.87
C ALA A 91 -4.50 -19.37 -8.99
N THR A 92 -5.67 -19.99 -8.84
CA THR A 92 -6.78 -19.84 -9.79
C THR A 92 -7.76 -18.79 -9.30
N THR A 93 -8.37 -18.06 -10.22
CA THR A 93 -9.43 -17.10 -9.89
C THR A 93 -10.69 -17.80 -9.44
N GLN A 94 -11.35 -17.21 -8.45
CA GLN A 94 -12.75 -17.42 -8.11
C GLN A 94 -13.41 -16.05 -8.06
N ASN A 95 -14.49 -15.86 -8.83
CA ASN A 95 -15.14 -14.57 -9.11
C ASN A 95 -14.15 -13.47 -9.54
N GLY A 96 -13.20 -13.85 -10.40
CA GLY A 96 -12.14 -12.97 -10.87
C GLY A 96 -11.05 -12.67 -9.83
N VAL A 97 -10.98 -13.35 -8.69
CA VAL A 97 -9.98 -13.08 -7.64
C VAL A 97 -9.11 -14.29 -7.34
N ALA A 98 -7.79 -14.11 -7.38
CA ALA A 98 -6.80 -15.10 -6.96
C ALA A 98 -5.99 -14.59 -5.75
N ARG A 99 -5.69 -15.46 -4.78
CA ARG A 99 -4.98 -15.08 -3.53
C ARG A 99 -3.83 -16.03 -3.22
N VAL A 100 -2.76 -15.47 -2.65
CA VAL A 100 -1.61 -16.20 -2.09
C VAL A 100 -1.17 -15.55 -0.77
N ILE A 101 -0.57 -16.33 0.12
CA ILE A 101 -0.02 -15.85 1.39
C ILE A 101 1.49 -15.67 1.25
N LEU A 102 1.95 -14.43 1.45
CA LEU A 102 3.36 -14.09 1.57
C LEU A 102 3.78 -14.15 3.04
N THR A 103 4.72 -15.04 3.36
CA THR A 103 5.47 -15.04 4.62
C THR A 103 6.70 -14.14 4.48
N SER A 104 6.94 -13.27 5.47
CA SER A 104 8.11 -12.39 5.49
C SER A 104 9.42 -13.18 5.48
N GLY A 105 10.48 -12.53 5.02
CA GLY A 105 11.83 -13.00 5.28
C GLY A 105 12.25 -12.74 6.73
N ASP A 106 13.40 -13.31 7.11
CA ASP A 106 14.04 -13.10 8.41
C ASP A 106 14.95 -11.87 8.45
N LEU A 107 14.93 -11.01 7.42
CA LEU A 107 15.71 -9.78 7.38
C LEU A 107 14.83 -8.66 6.81
N PRO A 108 14.99 -7.40 7.26
CA PRO A 108 14.31 -6.27 6.66
C PRO A 108 14.59 -6.18 5.16
N ALA A 109 13.53 -6.02 4.39
CA ALA A 109 13.60 -5.93 2.94
C ALA A 109 12.32 -5.28 2.40
N ALA A 110 12.42 -4.67 1.23
CA ALA A 110 11.27 -4.38 0.40
C ALA A 110 11.10 -5.55 -0.59
N SER A 111 10.06 -6.36 -0.41
CA SER A 111 9.73 -7.43 -1.34
C SER A 111 8.84 -6.89 -2.44
N LEU A 112 9.28 -7.00 -3.69
CA LEU A 112 8.45 -6.71 -4.86
C LEU A 112 7.69 -7.97 -5.23
N ILE A 113 6.37 -7.91 -5.18
CA ILE A 113 5.46 -8.95 -5.63
C ILE A 113 5.00 -8.61 -7.03
N THR A 114 5.05 -9.57 -7.93
CA THR A 114 4.49 -9.45 -9.28
C THR A 114 3.41 -10.52 -9.48
N ALA A 115 2.33 -10.18 -10.17
CA ALA A 115 1.36 -11.12 -10.68
C ALA A 115 1.13 -10.96 -12.19
N ASN A 116 1.00 -12.09 -12.88
CA ASN A 116 0.69 -12.17 -14.31
C ASN A 116 -0.31 -13.31 -14.57
N LEU A 117 -1.02 -13.26 -15.70
CA LEU A 117 -1.83 -14.40 -16.14
C LEU A 117 -0.94 -15.50 -16.70
N ASP A 118 -1.32 -16.74 -16.42
CA ASP A 118 -0.69 -17.90 -17.02
C ASP A 118 -1.45 -18.36 -18.28
N SER A 119 -0.87 -19.31 -19.03
CA SER A 119 -1.58 -20.18 -19.97
C SER A 119 -2.54 -19.50 -20.98
N GLY A 120 -2.04 -18.47 -21.69
CA GLY A 120 -2.67 -17.92 -22.90
C GLY A 120 -3.46 -16.62 -22.72
N GLY A 121 -3.60 -16.12 -21.49
CA GLY A 121 -4.14 -14.80 -21.20
C GLY A 121 -3.16 -13.67 -21.51
N ARG A 122 -3.67 -12.55 -22.03
CA ARG A 122 -2.88 -11.33 -22.24
C ARG A 122 -3.28 -10.29 -21.20
N ALA A 123 -2.48 -10.14 -20.16
CA ALA A 123 -2.66 -9.04 -19.20
C ALA A 123 -1.36 -8.27 -19.02
N THR A 124 -1.47 -6.98 -18.74
CA THR A 124 -0.33 -6.24 -18.21
C THR A 124 -0.04 -6.73 -16.79
N PRO A 125 1.21 -7.13 -16.48
CA PRO A 125 1.58 -7.60 -15.15
C PRO A 125 1.37 -6.51 -14.11
N ALA A 126 0.86 -6.93 -12.96
CA ALA A 126 0.66 -6.06 -11.81
C ALA A 126 1.79 -6.24 -10.81
N GLN A 127 2.12 -5.17 -10.09
CA GLN A 127 3.18 -5.14 -9.09
C GLN A 127 2.71 -4.46 -7.81
N ILE A 128 3.19 -4.93 -6.67
CA ILE A 128 3.03 -4.29 -5.37
C ILE A 128 4.26 -4.57 -4.51
N THR A 129 4.65 -3.62 -3.66
CA THR A 129 5.76 -3.79 -2.72
C THR A 129 5.22 -4.03 -1.32
N VAL A 130 5.71 -5.07 -0.64
CA VAL A 130 5.49 -5.33 0.79
C VAL A 130 6.78 -5.06 1.54
N ILE A 131 6.69 -4.38 2.67
CA ILE A 131 7.84 -4.04 3.52
C ILE A 131 7.96 -5.04 4.66
N PHE A 132 9.14 -5.64 4.81
CA PHE A 132 9.52 -6.40 5.99
C PHE A 132 10.27 -5.48 6.95
N SER A 133 9.70 -5.21 8.12
CA SER A 133 10.25 -4.26 9.11
C SER A 133 10.74 -4.96 10.38
N ASN A 134 11.79 -4.42 11.00
CA ASN A 134 12.21 -4.84 12.35
C ASN A 134 11.38 -4.17 13.47
N GLU A 135 10.77 -3.04 13.17
CA GLU A 135 9.89 -2.32 14.08
C GLU A 135 8.50 -2.94 13.99
N ALA A 136 7.98 -3.46 15.11
CA ALA A 136 6.54 -3.63 15.25
C ALA A 136 5.95 -2.22 15.09
N ASP A 137 5.03 -2.08 14.13
CA ASP A 137 4.72 -0.85 13.41
C ASP A 137 4.71 0.45 14.26
N ALA A 138 5.17 1.53 13.61
CA ALA A 138 5.15 2.93 14.02
C ALA A 138 3.73 3.51 14.27
N ALA A 139 2.93 2.83 15.10
CA ALA A 139 1.61 3.21 15.56
C ALA A 139 1.63 3.82 16.98
N GLU A 140 2.80 4.07 17.58
CA GLU A 140 2.86 4.58 18.97
C GLU A 140 2.44 6.04 19.12
N ILE A 141 2.28 6.80 18.03
CA ILE A 141 1.73 8.15 18.09
C ILE A 141 0.78 8.29 16.91
N GLY A 142 -0.52 8.06 17.16
CA GLY A 142 -1.57 8.47 16.22
C GLY A 142 -1.34 9.90 15.73
N PRO A 143 -1.81 10.25 14.53
CA PRO A 143 -1.47 11.47 13.83
C PRO A 143 -1.70 12.68 14.74
N GLN A 144 -0.66 13.50 14.86
CA GLN A 144 -0.70 14.71 15.66
C GLN A 144 -1.25 15.83 14.78
N TRP A 145 -2.31 16.46 15.26
CA TRP A 145 -3.03 17.49 14.51
C TRP A 145 -2.87 18.85 15.17
N VAL A 146 -2.54 19.85 14.36
CA VAL A 146 -2.67 21.25 14.71
C VAL A 146 -4.11 21.68 14.38
N ARG A 147 -4.81 22.34 15.30
CA ARG A 147 -6.16 22.86 15.08
C ARG A 147 -6.14 24.37 15.14
N ILE A 148 -6.73 25.02 14.14
CA ILE A 148 -6.77 26.48 14.02
C ILE A 148 -8.21 26.94 13.77
N ASN A 149 -8.65 27.93 14.54
CA ASN A 149 -9.94 28.59 14.35
C ASN A 149 -9.90 30.03 14.86
N GLY A 150 -10.47 30.95 14.09
CA GLY A 150 -10.76 32.32 14.50
C GLY A 150 -12.27 32.54 14.60
N SER A 151 -12.72 33.21 15.66
CA SER A 151 -14.14 33.53 15.87
C SER A 151 -14.71 34.47 14.80
N GLN A 152 -13.86 35.27 14.13
CA GLN A 152 -14.28 36.21 13.08
C GLN A 152 -13.82 35.78 11.68
N TYR A 153 -12.59 35.29 11.56
CA TYR A 153 -12.02 34.89 10.28
C TYR A 153 -11.04 33.73 10.48
N THR A 154 -11.10 32.75 9.57
CA THR A 154 -10.05 31.76 9.37
C THR A 154 -9.86 31.59 7.88
N GLY A 155 -8.65 31.85 7.37
CA GLY A 155 -8.33 31.75 5.96
C GLY A 155 -6.96 31.16 5.71
N TYR A 156 -6.81 30.46 4.60
CA TYR A 156 -5.57 29.85 4.13
C TYR A 156 -5.18 30.41 2.77
N ALA A 157 -3.98 31.00 2.68
CA ALA A 157 -3.36 31.40 1.43
C ALA A 157 -2.45 30.25 0.95
N ALA A 158 -2.92 29.48 -0.03
CA ALA A 158 -2.30 28.20 -0.40
C ALA A 158 -0.95 28.36 -1.11
N ASP A 159 -0.83 29.38 -1.95
CA ASP A 159 0.42 29.75 -2.63
C ASP A 159 1.51 30.24 -1.66
N LYS A 160 1.09 30.93 -0.58
CA LYS A 160 1.98 31.43 0.49
C LYS A 160 2.26 30.39 1.58
N GLY A 161 1.38 29.41 1.77
CA GLY A 161 1.50 28.41 2.82
C GLY A 161 1.22 28.96 4.22
N VAL A 162 0.34 29.96 4.32
CA VAL A 162 0.03 30.67 5.58
C VAL A 162 -1.46 30.57 5.89
N ILE A 163 -1.80 30.24 7.13
CA ILE A 163 -3.17 30.31 7.67
C ILE A 163 -3.26 31.51 8.59
N GLN A 164 -4.22 32.39 8.33
CA GLN A 164 -4.57 33.50 9.21
C GLN A 164 -5.85 33.19 9.97
N ALA A 165 -5.85 33.45 11.28
CA ALA A 165 -7.06 33.47 12.09
C ALA A 165 -7.15 34.77 12.87
N ASN A 166 -8.35 35.36 12.89
CA ASN A 166 -8.64 36.59 13.63
C ASN A 166 -9.89 36.39 14.51
N GLY A 167 -9.89 37.05 15.67
CA GLY A 167 -11.03 37.13 16.55
C GLY A 167 -10.72 37.98 17.76
N LYS A 168 -11.52 39.01 18.03
CA LYS A 168 -11.38 39.87 19.21
C LYS A 168 -11.32 39.07 20.53
N ASP A 169 -10.67 39.65 21.53
CA ASP A 169 -10.56 39.16 22.90
C ASP A 169 -9.93 37.76 22.99
N GLY A 170 -8.87 37.53 22.19
CA GLY A 170 -8.22 36.21 22.14
C GLY A 170 -9.02 35.17 21.34
N GLY A 171 -9.90 35.61 20.44
CA GLY A 171 -10.80 34.76 19.67
C GLY A 171 -10.14 33.96 18.53
N ALA A 172 -8.88 34.24 18.19
CA ALA A 172 -8.07 33.41 17.31
C ALA A 172 -7.31 32.37 18.14
N LYS A 173 -7.44 31.08 17.79
CA LYS A 173 -6.86 29.96 18.53
C LYS A 173 -6.08 29.01 17.62
N VAL A 174 -4.95 28.53 18.12
CA VAL A 174 -4.18 27.40 17.58
C VAL A 174 -3.80 26.43 18.68
N SER A 175 -3.98 25.13 18.47
CA SER A 175 -3.59 24.10 19.44
C SER A 175 -2.85 22.94 18.78
N PHE A 176 -1.87 22.38 19.50
CA PHE A 176 -1.14 21.18 19.13
C PHE A 176 -0.76 20.42 20.41
N ARG A 177 -1.13 19.13 20.50
CA ARG A 177 -0.96 18.33 21.72
C ARG A 177 -1.63 19.00 22.93
N ASN A 178 -0.85 19.31 23.96
CA ASN A 178 -1.25 20.01 25.19
C ASN A 178 -0.90 21.50 25.17
N ILE A 179 -0.46 22.04 24.02
CA ILE A 179 -0.15 23.46 23.83
C ILE A 179 -1.35 24.13 23.17
N GLU A 180 -1.89 25.18 23.78
CA GLU A 180 -2.91 26.08 23.22
C GLU A 180 -2.36 27.50 23.21
N LEU A 181 -2.55 28.20 22.08
CA LEU A 181 -2.21 29.61 21.92
C LEU A 181 -3.45 30.33 21.43
N SER A 182 -3.79 31.44 22.09
CA SER A 182 -4.89 32.33 21.72
C SER A 182 -4.42 33.77 21.60
N ALA A 183 -5.03 34.54 20.69
CA ALA A 183 -4.70 35.94 20.39
C ALA A 183 -5.82 36.62 19.61
N ASP A 184 -5.71 37.94 19.39
CA ASP A 184 -6.63 38.68 18.52
C ASP A 184 -6.38 38.37 17.04
N ALA A 185 -5.11 38.25 16.66
CA ALA A 185 -4.67 37.84 15.33
C ALA A 185 -3.52 36.84 15.43
N LEU A 186 -3.58 35.79 14.61
CA LEU A 186 -2.50 34.83 14.46
C LEU A 186 -2.29 34.44 13.00
N GLN A 187 -1.04 34.13 12.67
CA GLN A 187 -0.66 33.48 11.42
C GLN A 187 0.17 32.23 11.69
N TYR A 188 -0.24 31.10 11.12
CA TYR A 188 0.46 29.82 11.19
C TYR A 188 1.10 29.49 9.83
N GLU A 189 2.42 29.29 9.82
CA GLU A 189 3.17 28.87 8.64
C GLU A 189 3.17 27.34 8.53
N VAL A 190 2.55 26.82 7.47
CA VAL A 190 2.17 25.40 7.40
C VAL A 190 3.37 24.46 7.23
N ARG A 191 4.48 24.95 6.68
CA ARG A 191 5.69 24.13 6.44
C ARG A 191 6.58 24.01 7.66
N THR A 192 6.72 25.08 8.43
CA THR A 192 7.66 25.18 9.56
C THR A 192 6.98 24.91 10.89
N GLY A 193 5.67 25.17 11.00
CA GLY A 193 4.92 25.12 12.25
C GLY A 193 5.08 26.38 13.10
N ASN A 194 5.66 27.45 12.55
CA ASN A 194 5.79 28.74 13.22
C ASN A 194 4.43 29.45 13.30
N VAL A 195 4.18 30.09 14.45
CA VAL A 195 3.03 30.97 14.68
C VAL A 195 3.53 32.34 15.08
N VAL A 196 3.04 33.36 14.39
CA VAL A 196 3.11 34.74 14.86
C VAL A 196 1.74 35.13 15.40
N ALA A 197 1.69 35.61 16.63
CA ALA A 197 0.47 36.01 17.34
C ALA A 197 0.63 37.41 17.92
N ALA A 198 -0.42 38.22 17.80
CA ALA A 198 -0.43 39.62 18.23
C ALA A 198 -1.80 39.99 18.85
N GLY A 199 -1.75 40.75 19.95
CA GLY A 199 -2.91 41.21 20.70
C GLY A 199 -3.53 40.11 21.58
N ASN A 200 -3.76 40.40 22.86
CA ASN A 200 -4.34 39.47 23.84
C ASN A 200 -3.71 38.06 23.82
N VAL A 201 -2.39 37.97 23.65
CA VAL A 201 -1.71 36.70 23.43
C VAL A 201 -1.62 35.91 24.73
N LYS A 202 -2.13 34.68 24.71
CA LYS A 202 -2.13 33.75 25.84
C LYS A 202 -1.66 32.36 25.38
N LEU A 203 -0.60 31.87 26.00
CA LEU A 203 -0.02 30.54 25.79
C LEU A 203 -0.32 29.66 27.00
N THR A 204 -0.89 28.49 26.77
CA THR A 204 -1.24 27.50 27.79
C THR A 204 -0.58 26.17 27.47
N VAL A 205 0.08 25.54 28.46
CA VAL A 205 0.65 24.20 28.35
C VAL A 205 0.25 23.36 29.57
N GLY A 206 -0.63 22.39 29.37
CA GLY A 206 -1.22 21.65 30.49
C GLY A 206 -1.97 22.60 31.42
N ASP A 207 -1.49 22.75 32.66
CA ASP A 207 -2.08 23.62 33.68
C ASP A 207 -1.38 25.00 33.79
N ASP A 208 -0.28 25.23 33.05
CA ASP A 208 0.48 26.50 33.09
C ASP A 208 -0.01 27.46 32.00
N GLU A 209 -0.14 28.76 32.34
CA GLU A 209 -0.62 29.82 31.45
C GLU A 209 0.27 31.07 31.58
N LYS A 210 0.64 31.65 30.42
CA LYS A 210 1.38 32.93 30.33
C LYS A 210 0.75 33.86 29.30
N GLN A 211 0.87 35.16 29.57
CA GLN A 211 0.39 36.22 28.69
C GLN A 211 1.53 37.07 28.11
N TYR A 212 1.33 37.49 26.87
CA TYR A 212 2.27 38.27 26.07
C TYR A 212 1.52 39.33 25.24
N THR A 213 2.24 40.35 24.80
CA THR A 213 1.75 41.31 23.81
C THR A 213 1.87 40.73 22.40
N ASN A 214 3.04 40.17 22.08
CA ASN A 214 3.34 39.51 20.81
C ASN A 214 4.12 38.21 21.07
N LEU A 215 3.97 37.22 20.20
CA LEU A 215 4.66 35.94 20.29
C LEU A 215 4.99 35.43 18.90
N ASN A 216 6.24 34.99 18.69
CA ASN A 216 6.66 34.19 17.55
C ASN A 216 7.17 32.84 18.07
N PHE A 217 6.44 31.77 17.77
CA PHE A 217 6.56 30.50 18.45
C PHE A 217 6.36 29.32 17.52
N ASN A 218 7.24 28.33 17.59
CA ASN A 218 7.09 27.10 16.83
C ASN A 218 6.25 26.09 17.61
N MET A 219 5.07 25.76 17.10
CA MET A 219 4.12 24.85 17.75
C MET A 219 4.64 23.42 17.88
N LEU A 220 5.60 23.00 17.04
CA LEU A 220 6.11 21.64 17.00
C LEU A 220 7.26 21.43 17.98
N SER A 221 8.20 22.38 18.04
CA SER A 221 9.32 22.34 18.99
C SER A 221 8.98 22.92 20.37
N GLY A 222 7.93 23.73 20.47
CA GLY A 222 7.55 24.40 21.71
C GLY A 222 8.45 25.57 22.10
N GLN A 223 9.20 26.14 21.14
CA GLN A 223 10.18 27.18 21.39
C GLN A 223 9.87 28.45 20.60
N GLY A 224 10.18 29.60 21.16
CA GLY A 224 9.92 30.88 20.53
C GLY A 224 10.49 32.09 21.26
N ILE A 225 10.06 33.25 20.81
CA ILE A 225 10.34 34.55 21.41
C ILE A 225 9.03 35.31 21.63
N ALA A 226 8.96 36.05 22.73
CA ALA A 226 7.79 36.82 23.11
C ALA A 226 8.16 38.27 23.47
N GLU A 227 7.17 39.13 23.41
CA GLU A 227 7.22 40.50 23.91
C GLU A 227 6.18 40.67 25.02
N ARG A 228 6.57 41.29 26.12
CA ARG A 228 5.66 41.70 27.21
C ARG A 228 5.83 43.19 27.47
N ILE A 229 4.71 43.92 27.45
CA ILE A 229 4.63 45.32 27.85
C ILE A 229 4.15 45.38 29.31
N ASP A 230 4.88 46.07 30.17
CA ASP A 230 4.49 46.29 31.57
C ASP A 230 3.49 47.45 31.74
N ALA A 231 3.03 47.68 32.98
CA ALA A 231 2.05 48.73 33.29
C ALA A 231 2.58 50.15 32.98
N GLU A 232 3.90 50.33 32.91
CA GLU A 232 4.55 51.59 32.56
C GLU A 232 4.83 51.72 31.05
N GLY A 233 4.37 50.78 30.24
CA GLY A 233 4.53 50.79 28.79
C GLY A 233 5.91 50.32 28.30
N ARG A 234 6.73 49.72 29.16
CA ARG A 234 8.07 49.24 28.79
C ARG A 234 8.00 47.83 28.20
N SER A 235 8.54 47.69 26.99
CA SER A 235 8.64 46.41 26.30
C SER A 235 9.85 45.60 26.78
N THR A 236 9.64 44.31 27.02
CA THR A 236 10.67 43.32 27.35
C THR A 236 10.57 42.12 26.41
N GLY A 237 11.68 41.79 25.74
CA GLY A 237 11.82 40.57 24.93
C GLY A 237 12.17 39.36 25.80
N LEU A 238 11.58 38.21 25.50
CA LEU A 238 11.73 36.96 26.25
C LEU A 238 11.98 35.79 25.29
N TRP A 239 12.87 34.88 25.66
CA TRP A 239 12.93 33.53 25.08
C TRP A 239 11.95 32.62 25.82
N VAL A 240 11.14 31.87 25.08
CA VAL A 240 10.11 30.99 25.60
C VAL A 240 10.43 29.54 25.20
N ASP A 241 10.48 28.65 26.19
CA ASP A 241 10.49 27.20 25.98
C ASP A 241 9.32 26.59 26.78
N ALA A 242 8.42 25.92 26.08
CA ALA A 242 7.11 25.53 26.59
C ALA A 242 6.96 24.02 26.83
N ILE A 243 8.03 23.23 26.71
CA ILE A 243 7.98 21.77 26.91
C ILE A 243 8.98 21.34 27.98
N PRO A 244 8.56 20.63 29.05
CA PRO A 244 7.19 20.17 29.32
C PRO A 244 6.26 21.23 29.96
N VAL A 245 6.82 22.37 30.39
CA VAL A 245 6.14 23.49 31.09
C VAL A 245 6.70 24.81 30.56
N ILE A 246 6.00 25.94 30.74
CA ILE A 246 6.44 27.23 30.21
C ILE A 246 7.59 27.80 31.04
N THR A 247 8.72 28.04 30.38
CA THR A 247 9.89 28.71 30.94
C THR A 247 10.26 29.94 30.12
N GLU A 248 10.57 31.03 30.81
CA GLU A 248 10.90 32.33 30.21
C GLU A 248 12.31 32.73 30.62
N LYS A 249 13.14 33.17 29.65
CA LYS A 249 14.45 33.73 29.93
C LYS A 249 14.65 35.06 29.20
N PRO A 250 15.14 36.11 29.86
CA PRO A 250 15.60 37.29 29.15
C PRO A 250 16.80 36.93 28.24
N PRO A 251 17.05 37.69 27.15
CA PRO A 251 18.26 37.54 26.34
C PRO A 251 19.53 37.59 27.21
N GLY A 252 20.40 36.60 27.04
CA GLY A 252 21.36 36.14 28.05
C GLY A 252 22.59 37.01 28.38
N ASP A 253 22.56 38.33 28.25
CA ASP A 253 23.69 39.20 28.62
C ASP A 253 23.33 40.35 29.57
N GLY A 254 22.08 40.43 30.07
CA GLY A 254 21.63 41.55 30.89
C GLY A 254 21.42 42.86 30.13
N SER A 255 21.69 42.88 28.82
CA SER A 255 21.22 43.93 27.91
C SER A 255 19.77 43.64 27.53
N ARG A 256 18.92 44.67 27.56
CA ARG A 256 17.60 44.63 26.91
C ARG A 256 17.84 44.57 25.40
N LYS A 257 18.15 43.39 24.85
CA LYS A 257 18.21 43.23 23.41
C LYS A 257 16.79 43.38 22.88
N VAL A 258 16.50 44.55 22.32
CA VAL A 258 15.20 44.84 21.70
C VAL A 258 15.02 43.85 20.56
N ILE A 259 14.03 42.96 20.69
CA ILE A 259 13.61 42.10 19.60
C ILE A 259 12.96 43.01 18.57
N GLY A 260 13.50 43.05 17.35
CA GLY A 260 12.96 43.92 16.29
C GLY A 260 11.50 43.58 16.00
N TYR A 261 10.69 44.60 15.70
CA TYR A 261 9.26 44.48 15.37
C TYR A 261 8.99 43.44 14.26
N GLU A 262 9.95 43.25 13.35
CA GLU A 262 9.91 42.28 12.24
C GLU A 262 9.71 40.84 12.72
N ALA A 263 10.17 40.51 13.94
CA ALA A 263 9.99 39.19 14.53
C ALA A 263 8.51 38.85 14.79
N PHE A 264 7.64 39.86 14.88
CA PHE A 264 6.23 39.72 15.19
C PHE A 264 5.31 40.21 14.06
N ALA A 265 5.88 40.54 12.90
CA ALA A 265 5.12 41.04 11.77
C ALA A 265 4.24 39.95 11.15
N LEU A 266 2.95 40.25 10.96
CA LEU A 266 2.04 39.41 10.18
C LEU A 266 2.29 39.65 8.69
N ALA A 267 2.40 38.57 7.91
CA ALA A 267 2.55 38.65 6.47
C ALA A 267 1.26 39.15 5.81
N ASP A 268 1.37 39.96 4.76
CA ASP A 268 0.24 40.25 3.89
C ASP A 268 -0.10 39.02 3.05
N ILE A 269 -1.36 38.60 3.06
CA ILE A 269 -1.88 37.46 2.30
C ILE A 269 -3.02 37.84 1.35
N SER A 270 -3.30 39.14 1.19
CA SER A 270 -4.45 39.66 0.44
C SER A 270 -4.37 39.45 -1.07
N ASP A 271 -3.16 39.40 -1.62
CA ASP A 271 -2.78 39.12 -3.01
C ASP A 271 -2.63 37.62 -3.32
N SER A 272 -3.08 36.72 -2.43
CA SER A 272 -3.05 35.29 -2.69
C SER A 272 -3.93 34.91 -3.89
N SER A 273 -3.32 34.23 -4.85
CA SER A 273 -4.01 33.71 -6.04
C SER A 273 -4.98 32.57 -5.69
N VAL A 274 -4.67 31.80 -4.64
CA VAL A 274 -5.48 30.66 -4.19
C VAL A 274 -5.74 30.79 -2.70
N ALA A 275 -6.93 31.25 -2.36
CA ALA A 275 -7.35 31.48 -0.98
C ALA A 275 -8.54 30.59 -0.59
N VAL A 276 -8.55 30.13 0.66
CA VAL A 276 -9.63 29.32 1.22
C VAL A 276 -10.07 29.92 2.54
N THR A 277 -11.33 30.32 2.66
CA THR A 277 -11.90 30.68 3.97
C THR A 277 -12.63 29.49 4.57
N ALA A 278 -12.59 29.32 5.89
CA ALA A 278 -13.22 28.19 6.58
C ALA A 278 -13.72 28.58 7.97
N ARG A 279 -14.61 27.75 8.55
CA ARG A 279 -15.00 27.83 9.97
C ARG A 279 -13.93 27.24 10.91
N GLY A 280 -13.04 26.41 10.36
CA GLY A 280 -11.93 25.84 11.11
C GLY A 280 -11.06 24.97 10.22
N ILE A 281 -9.78 24.90 10.57
CA ILE A 281 -8.75 24.23 9.82
C ILE A 281 -7.99 23.27 10.74
N ASN A 282 -7.82 22.01 10.34
CA ASN A 282 -6.90 21.09 11.01
C ASN A 282 -5.74 20.74 10.08
N ILE A 283 -4.55 20.56 10.62
CA ILE A 283 -3.34 20.27 9.85
C ILE A 283 -2.67 19.06 10.45
N GLN A 284 -2.36 18.08 9.60
CA GLN A 284 -1.37 17.07 9.92
C GLN A 284 -0.03 17.56 9.37
N PRO A 285 0.93 17.96 10.22
CA PRO A 285 2.19 18.54 9.78
C PRO A 285 2.89 17.67 8.73
N GLY A 286 3.35 18.29 7.64
CA GLY A 286 4.01 17.59 6.53
C GLY A 286 3.10 16.76 5.63
N ARG A 287 1.78 16.68 5.87
CA ARG A 287 0.88 15.81 5.08
C ARG A 287 -0.31 16.52 4.46
N VAL A 288 -1.30 16.92 5.27
CA VAL A 288 -2.61 17.40 4.76
C VAL A 288 -3.22 18.51 5.62
N ILE A 289 -4.04 19.35 5.00
CA ILE A 289 -4.94 20.31 5.62
C ILE A 289 -6.39 19.83 5.46
N GLN A 290 -7.19 19.97 6.51
CA GLN A 290 -8.61 19.69 6.56
C GLN A 290 -9.39 20.98 6.78
N PHE A 291 -10.41 21.24 5.98
CA PHE A 291 -11.27 22.41 6.09
C PHE A 291 -12.69 22.02 6.48
N ARG A 292 -13.33 22.85 7.33
CA ARG A 292 -14.76 22.76 7.66
C ARG A 292 -15.45 24.06 7.25
N GLY A 293 -16.52 23.96 6.46
CA GLY A 293 -17.24 25.10 5.89
C GLY A 293 -16.36 25.94 4.98
N ALA A 294 -15.67 25.31 4.03
CA ALA A 294 -14.69 25.93 3.16
C ALA A 294 -15.35 26.73 2.03
N THR A 295 -14.81 27.90 1.71
CA THR A 295 -15.08 28.63 0.47
C THR A 295 -13.78 28.95 -0.23
N PHE A 296 -13.67 28.53 -1.49
CA PHE A 296 -12.47 28.65 -2.31
C PHE A 296 -12.57 29.86 -3.22
N TYR A 297 -11.44 30.56 -3.35
CA TYR A 297 -11.27 31.71 -4.20
C TYR A 297 -10.05 31.49 -5.10
N LEU A 298 -10.22 31.75 -6.39
CA LEU A 298 -9.15 31.77 -7.37
C LEU A 298 -9.08 33.19 -7.93
N ASP A 299 -7.94 33.86 -7.78
CA ASP A 299 -7.73 35.25 -8.16
C ASP A 299 -8.84 36.18 -7.64
N GLY A 300 -9.24 35.98 -6.38
CA GLY A 300 -10.31 36.71 -5.71
C GLY A 300 -11.73 36.31 -6.09
N VAL A 301 -11.92 35.48 -7.13
CA VAL A 301 -13.25 35.01 -7.56
C VAL A 301 -13.64 33.75 -6.79
N LYS A 302 -14.82 33.78 -6.15
CA LYS A 302 -15.37 32.60 -5.48
C LYS A 302 -15.63 31.47 -6.49
N THR A 303 -14.95 30.34 -6.32
CA THR A 303 -15.05 29.18 -7.23
C THR A 303 -15.94 28.07 -6.68
N ALA A 304 -15.88 27.77 -5.39
CA ALA A 304 -16.66 26.69 -4.77
C ALA A 304 -16.90 26.93 -3.28
N SER A 305 -18.00 26.38 -2.74
CA SER A 305 -18.24 26.26 -1.30
C SER A 305 -18.49 24.80 -0.96
N LEU A 306 -17.70 24.25 -0.03
CA LEU A 306 -17.76 22.85 0.38
C LEU A 306 -17.90 22.74 1.90
N PRO A 307 -18.82 21.92 2.43
CA PRO A 307 -18.96 21.74 3.88
C PRO A 307 -17.72 21.12 4.51
N PHE A 308 -17.02 20.25 3.78
CA PHE A 308 -15.77 19.62 4.19
C PHE A 308 -14.83 19.47 3.00
N HIS A 309 -13.53 19.64 3.21
CA HIS A 309 -12.53 19.41 2.18
C HIS A 309 -11.17 19.02 2.79
N VAL A 310 -10.37 18.25 2.06
CA VAL A 310 -9.03 17.81 2.47
C VAL A 310 -8.05 18.08 1.34
N MET A 311 -6.89 18.67 1.65
CA MET A 311 -5.91 19.12 0.67
C MET A 311 -4.46 18.81 1.14
N PRO A 312 -3.64 18.08 0.37
CA PRO A 312 -2.20 18.00 0.54
C PRO A 312 -1.51 19.37 0.65
N LEU A 313 -0.47 19.47 1.49
CA LEU A 313 0.22 20.75 1.76
C LEU A 313 0.91 21.41 0.56
N ASN A 314 1.25 20.62 -0.45
CA ASN A 314 1.96 21.04 -1.66
C ASN A 314 1.03 21.29 -2.85
N GLN A 315 -0.27 21.08 -2.67
CA GLN A 315 -1.26 21.27 -3.73
C GLN A 315 -1.53 22.76 -3.94
N ARG A 316 -1.77 23.16 -5.18
CA ARG A 316 -2.19 24.53 -5.56
C ARG A 316 -3.54 24.58 -6.28
N GLU A 317 -4.15 23.42 -6.49
CA GLU A 317 -5.44 23.26 -7.13
C GLU A 317 -6.52 22.93 -6.10
N LEU A 318 -7.80 23.01 -6.49
CA LEU A 318 -8.91 22.67 -5.60
C LEU A 318 -8.99 21.18 -5.27
N PHE A 319 -8.62 20.29 -6.20
CA PHE A 319 -8.66 18.84 -6.00
C PHE A 319 -7.33 18.21 -6.39
N ALA A 320 -6.78 17.34 -5.52
CA ALA A 320 -5.58 16.56 -5.81
C ALA A 320 -5.85 15.49 -6.87
N GLU A 321 -7.07 14.94 -6.80
CA GLU A 321 -7.54 13.90 -7.68
C GLU A 321 -8.10 14.51 -8.95
N GLN A 322 -7.88 13.79 -10.04
CA GLN A 322 -8.55 14.13 -11.28
C GLN A 322 -10.03 13.79 -11.16
N VAL A 323 -10.85 14.83 -10.97
CA VAL A 323 -12.30 14.69 -10.90
C VAL A 323 -12.88 14.22 -12.23
N VAL A 324 -12.36 14.71 -13.35
CA VAL A 324 -12.82 14.34 -14.70
C VAL A 324 -11.62 14.00 -15.57
N GLY A 325 -11.66 12.82 -16.20
CA GLY A 325 -10.67 12.37 -17.16
C GLY A 325 -11.29 11.86 -18.46
N VAL A 326 -10.42 11.68 -19.44
CA VAL A 326 -10.76 11.08 -20.72
C VAL A 326 -9.67 10.08 -21.04
N ASN A 327 -10.06 8.84 -21.28
CA ASN A 327 -9.14 7.81 -21.75
C ASN A 327 -9.70 7.08 -22.96
N SER A 328 -8.96 6.08 -23.45
CA SER A 328 -9.36 5.27 -24.61
C SER A 328 -10.74 4.59 -24.50
N GLN A 329 -11.31 4.49 -23.30
CA GLN A 329 -12.65 3.91 -23.06
C GLN A 329 -13.73 4.97 -22.77
N GLY A 330 -13.39 6.27 -22.84
CA GLY A 330 -14.33 7.38 -22.70
C GLY A 330 -14.06 8.27 -21.49
N VAL A 331 -15.11 8.95 -21.02
CA VAL A 331 -15.05 9.90 -19.91
C VAL A 331 -15.03 9.16 -18.58
N THR A 332 -14.04 9.47 -17.75
CA THR A 332 -13.94 9.02 -16.36
C THR A 332 -14.30 10.13 -15.40
N VAL A 333 -14.89 9.77 -14.28
CA VAL A 333 -15.19 10.67 -13.17
C VAL A 333 -14.76 10.00 -11.87
N ASP A 334 -14.09 10.72 -10.98
CA ASP A 334 -13.87 10.33 -9.59
C ASP A 334 -13.99 11.57 -8.72
N PHE A 335 -15.20 11.86 -8.25
CA PHE A 335 -15.48 13.03 -7.43
C PHE A 335 -15.57 12.62 -5.95
N PRO A 336 -14.61 13.04 -5.10
CA PRO A 336 -14.65 12.78 -3.67
C PRO A 336 -15.55 13.80 -2.96
N LEU A 337 -16.69 13.36 -2.45
CA LEU A 337 -17.55 14.15 -1.56
C LEU A 337 -17.26 13.78 -0.10
N TYR A 338 -16.59 14.67 0.63
CA TYR A 338 -16.35 14.49 2.06
C TYR A 338 -17.64 14.72 2.86
N LEU A 339 -18.16 13.65 3.48
CA LEU A 339 -19.36 13.69 4.31
C LEU A 339 -19.06 14.16 5.74
N ASN A 340 -17.84 13.89 6.23
CA ASN A 340 -17.34 14.33 7.52
C ASN A 340 -15.81 14.35 7.50
N VAL A 341 -15.20 15.36 8.11
CA VAL A 341 -13.75 15.49 8.23
C VAL A 341 -13.38 15.90 9.65
N GLN A 342 -12.68 15.00 10.34
CA GLN A 342 -12.19 15.20 11.69
C GLN A 342 -10.75 14.65 11.82
N PRO A 343 -9.98 15.10 12.83
CA PRO A 343 -8.69 14.52 13.14
C PRO A 343 -8.73 13.00 13.39
N SER A 344 -9.84 12.52 13.93
CA SER A 344 -10.09 11.11 14.24
C SER A 344 -10.56 10.28 13.06
N GLY A 345 -10.92 10.91 11.93
CA GLY A 345 -11.40 10.19 10.76
C GLY A 345 -12.05 11.05 9.69
N ILE A 346 -12.09 10.50 8.47
CA ILE A 346 -12.64 11.11 7.27
C ILE A 346 -13.63 10.13 6.65
N ASN A 347 -14.84 10.59 6.35
CA ASN A 347 -15.82 9.85 5.59
C ASN A 347 -15.96 10.49 4.20
N THR A 348 -15.75 9.70 3.15
CA THR A 348 -15.80 10.13 1.76
C THR A 348 -16.78 9.29 0.99
N LEU A 349 -17.66 9.94 0.23
CA LEU A 349 -18.44 9.31 -0.82
C LEU A 349 -17.79 9.64 -2.16
N HIS A 350 -17.23 8.64 -2.84
CA HIS A 350 -16.74 8.81 -4.20
C HIS A 350 -17.88 8.57 -5.18
N ILE A 351 -18.09 9.55 -6.07
CA ILE A 351 -18.97 9.41 -7.22
C ILE A 351 -18.09 9.10 -8.42
N ARG A 352 -18.19 7.88 -8.93
CA ARG A 352 -17.27 7.35 -9.93
C ARG A 352 -17.96 6.97 -11.23
N ARG A 353 -17.25 7.16 -12.34
CA ARG A 353 -17.58 6.63 -13.66
C ARG A 353 -16.32 6.19 -14.37
N GLY A 354 -16.34 5.02 -15.02
CA GLY A 354 -15.20 4.57 -15.83
C GLY A 354 -13.93 4.35 -15.01
N SER A 355 -14.04 3.92 -13.76
CA SER A 355 -12.89 3.81 -12.85
C SER A 355 -11.89 2.78 -13.36
N ARG A 356 -10.61 3.17 -13.40
CA ARG A 356 -9.51 2.33 -13.87
C ARG A 356 -9.23 1.20 -12.89
N VAL A 357 -9.10 -0.01 -13.41
CA VAL A 357 -8.75 -1.20 -12.61
C VAL A 357 -7.26 -1.45 -12.77
N GLY A 358 -6.52 -1.51 -11.65
CA GLY A 358 -5.08 -1.78 -11.68
C GLY A 358 -4.25 -0.71 -12.41
N SER A 359 -3.05 -1.08 -12.86
CA SER A 359 -2.13 -0.16 -13.53
C SER A 359 -2.29 -0.09 -15.05
N SER A 360 -3.09 -0.97 -15.67
CA SER A 360 -3.30 -0.99 -17.13
C SER A 360 -4.39 0.00 -17.55
N ALA A 361 -4.29 0.57 -18.75
CA ALA A 361 -5.28 1.53 -19.28
C ALA A 361 -6.37 0.84 -20.12
N TYR A 362 -6.42 -0.50 -20.17
CA TYR A 362 -7.35 -1.27 -21.00
C TYR A 362 -8.65 -1.65 -20.28
N SER A 363 -8.69 -1.64 -18.94
CA SER A 363 -9.86 -2.08 -18.18
C SER A 363 -10.38 -0.96 -17.27
N ASN A 364 -11.55 -0.45 -17.64
CA ASN A 364 -12.33 0.46 -16.80
C ASN A 364 -13.63 -0.21 -16.39
N LYS A 365 -14.04 0.04 -15.16
CA LYS A 365 -15.39 -0.28 -14.69
C LYS A 365 -16.37 0.64 -15.40
N ALA A 366 -17.14 0.10 -16.35
CA ALA A 366 -18.19 0.84 -17.04
C ALA A 366 -19.32 1.26 -16.07
N GLY A 367 -20.01 2.34 -16.42
CA GLY A 367 -21.16 2.86 -15.68
C GLY A 367 -20.78 3.75 -14.49
N TRP A 368 -21.82 4.17 -13.77
CA TRP A 368 -21.70 4.96 -12.54
C TRP A 368 -21.62 4.05 -11.32
N SER A 369 -20.80 4.43 -10.33
CA SER A 369 -20.78 3.81 -9.02
C SER A 369 -20.66 4.84 -7.90
N PHE A 370 -21.18 4.48 -6.74
CA PHE A 370 -20.89 5.15 -5.49
C PHE A 370 -20.01 4.25 -4.63
N ASP A 371 -18.91 4.80 -4.13
CA ASP A 371 -18.04 4.12 -3.19
C ASP A 371 -18.02 4.91 -1.88
N LEU A 372 -18.37 4.27 -0.77
CA LEU A 372 -18.31 4.84 0.57
C LEU A 372 -16.99 4.41 1.22
N GLU A 373 -16.21 5.37 1.67
CA GLU A 373 -14.94 5.15 2.37
C GLU A 373 -14.95 5.86 3.72
N GLN A 374 -14.53 5.15 4.76
CA GLN A 374 -14.32 5.70 6.09
C GLN A 374 -12.88 5.37 6.51
N ASN A 375 -12.06 6.41 6.62
CA ASN A 375 -10.76 6.34 7.27
C ASN A 375 -10.90 6.79 8.71
N TYR A 376 -10.33 6.07 9.66
CA TYR A 376 -10.34 6.45 11.07
C TYR A 376 -8.96 6.27 11.68
N ASN A 377 -8.62 7.16 12.60
CA ASN A 377 -7.36 7.15 13.32
C ASN A 377 -7.56 7.73 14.72
N GLY A 378 -7.69 6.85 15.70
CA GLY A 378 -7.77 7.15 17.13
C GLY A 378 -6.40 7.08 17.82
N LYS A 379 -6.40 7.22 19.15
CA LYS A 379 -5.17 7.17 19.96
C LYS A 379 -4.50 5.79 19.97
N ARG A 380 -5.28 4.73 19.80
CA ARG A 380 -4.84 3.33 19.90
C ARG A 380 -5.35 2.47 18.75
N SER A 381 -6.11 3.03 17.83
CA SER A 381 -6.69 2.28 16.72
C SER A 381 -6.67 3.09 15.46
N GLU A 382 -6.49 2.45 14.31
CA GLU A 382 -6.59 3.08 13.01
C GLU A 382 -7.08 2.08 11.98
N GLY A 383 -7.60 2.58 10.86
CA GLY A 383 -8.06 1.71 9.82
C GLY A 383 -8.90 2.39 8.75
N THR A 384 -9.37 1.57 7.83
CA THR A 384 -10.19 1.97 6.69
C THR A 384 -11.31 0.95 6.53
N ALA A 385 -12.54 1.41 6.43
CA ALA A 385 -13.67 0.61 5.96
C ALA A 385 -14.12 1.19 4.63
N GLN A 386 -14.34 0.34 3.62
CA GLN A 386 -14.78 0.77 2.31
C GLN A 386 -15.87 -0.16 1.78
N VAL A 387 -16.88 0.42 1.14
CA VAL A 387 -17.84 -0.29 0.29
C VAL A 387 -17.79 0.35 -1.08
N THR A 388 -17.42 -0.40 -2.10
CA THR A 388 -17.27 0.05 -3.48
C THR A 388 -18.40 -0.49 -4.35
N GLY A 389 -18.76 0.26 -5.39
CA GLY A 389 -19.71 -0.24 -6.37
C GLY A 389 -21.14 -0.36 -5.85
N LEU A 390 -21.58 0.43 -4.86
CA LEU A 390 -22.89 0.27 -4.17
C LEU A 390 -24.10 0.15 -5.11
N THR A 391 -24.05 0.79 -6.27
CA THR A 391 -25.11 0.77 -7.30
C THR A 391 -24.91 -0.31 -8.36
N ARG A 392 -23.91 -1.18 -8.20
CA ARG A 392 -23.55 -2.20 -9.17
C ARG A 392 -23.83 -3.59 -8.62
N SER A 393 -24.10 -4.50 -9.55
CA SER A 393 -24.26 -5.92 -9.24
C SER A 393 -22.97 -6.62 -8.85
N ASP A 394 -21.82 -5.93 -8.79
CA ASP A 394 -20.53 -6.45 -8.38
C ASP A 394 -19.87 -5.54 -7.32
N TRP A 395 -20.70 -4.99 -6.44
CA TRP A 395 -20.22 -4.24 -5.27
C TRP A 395 -19.25 -5.09 -4.44
N GLY A 396 -18.36 -4.45 -3.70
CA GLY A 396 -17.46 -5.14 -2.79
C GLY A 396 -17.20 -4.32 -1.53
N ALA A 397 -16.83 -4.97 -0.45
CA ALA A 397 -16.49 -4.28 0.79
C ALA A 397 -15.14 -4.76 1.31
N PHE A 398 -14.41 -3.89 2.01
CA PHE A 398 -13.27 -4.30 2.81
C PHE A 398 -13.17 -3.50 4.10
N LEU A 399 -12.53 -4.10 5.10
CA LEU A 399 -12.15 -3.51 6.36
C LEU A 399 -10.68 -3.79 6.59
N ARG A 400 -9.91 -2.77 6.92
CA ARG A 400 -8.60 -2.87 7.55
C ARG A 400 -8.67 -2.17 8.90
N HIS A 401 -8.17 -2.80 9.94
CA HIS A 401 -8.18 -2.29 11.30
C HIS A 401 -6.89 -2.69 12.01
N ALA A 402 -6.27 -1.75 12.71
CA ALA A 402 -5.15 -1.97 13.60
C ALA A 402 -5.51 -1.38 14.96
N GLU A 403 -5.21 -2.08 16.06
CA GLU A 403 -5.49 -1.62 17.40
C GLU A 403 -4.48 -2.11 18.44
N ARG A 404 -4.09 -1.21 19.34
CA ARG A 404 -3.37 -1.48 20.59
C ARG A 404 -4.37 -1.73 21.70
N LEU A 405 -4.71 -3.00 21.90
CA LEU A 405 -5.62 -3.46 22.94
C LEU A 405 -4.99 -3.31 24.35
N PRO A 406 -5.80 -3.28 25.43
CA PRO A 406 -5.31 -3.30 26.80
C PRO A 406 -4.29 -4.42 27.05
N GLY A 407 -3.29 -4.16 27.89
CA GLY A 407 -2.25 -5.15 28.21
C GLY A 407 -1.10 -5.25 27.20
N LYS A 408 -0.89 -4.20 26.39
CA LYS A 408 0.17 -4.13 25.36
C LYS A 408 0.04 -5.26 24.33
N ILE A 409 -1.18 -5.49 23.87
CA ILE A 409 -1.49 -6.41 22.78
C ILE A 409 -1.63 -5.56 21.50
N ASP A 410 -0.86 -5.89 20.49
CA ASP A 410 -1.00 -5.35 19.14
C ASP A 410 -1.91 -6.27 18.34
N GLY A 411 -2.94 -5.70 17.71
CA GLY A 411 -3.89 -6.44 16.89
C GLY A 411 -4.06 -5.81 15.52
N ASN A 412 -4.11 -6.64 14.48
CA ASN A 412 -4.42 -6.25 13.12
C ASN A 412 -5.52 -7.17 12.57
N LEU A 413 -6.51 -6.59 11.89
CA LEU A 413 -7.60 -7.28 11.22
C LEU A 413 -7.73 -6.75 9.79
N TYR A 414 -7.92 -7.67 8.86
CA TYR A 414 -8.34 -7.37 7.49
C TYR A 414 -9.48 -8.29 7.11
N MET A 415 -10.48 -7.77 6.43
CA MET A 415 -11.57 -8.54 5.85
C MET A 415 -11.94 -7.94 4.50
N ASP A 416 -12.23 -8.77 3.50
CA ASP A 416 -12.76 -8.31 2.22
C ASP A 416 -13.77 -9.27 1.63
N THR A 417 -14.71 -8.69 0.89
CA THR A 417 -15.65 -9.38 0.04
C THR A 417 -15.67 -8.72 -1.34
N PRO A 418 -14.72 -9.06 -2.23
CA PRO A 418 -14.71 -8.52 -3.57
C PRO A 418 -15.93 -9.06 -4.33
N ASN A 419 -16.55 -8.22 -5.15
CA ASN A 419 -17.72 -8.61 -5.96
C ASN A 419 -18.81 -9.32 -5.16
N HIS A 420 -18.97 -8.96 -3.87
CA HIS A 420 -19.94 -9.49 -2.90
C HIS A 420 -20.03 -11.01 -2.91
N SER A 421 -18.93 -11.66 -3.29
CA SER A 421 -18.97 -13.05 -3.69
C SER A 421 -18.48 -13.97 -2.61
N ASP A 422 -17.26 -13.70 -2.16
CA ASP A 422 -16.49 -14.53 -1.26
C ASP A 422 -16.14 -13.67 -0.06
N LEU A 423 -15.96 -14.28 1.10
CA LEU A 423 -15.45 -13.61 2.29
C LEU A 423 -14.01 -14.06 2.50
N PHE A 424 -13.11 -13.12 2.66
CA PHE A 424 -11.75 -13.40 3.07
C PHE A 424 -11.41 -12.54 4.29
N GLY A 425 -10.54 -13.04 5.17
CA GLY A 425 -10.05 -12.26 6.29
C GLY A 425 -8.77 -12.78 6.88
N THR A 426 -8.02 -11.87 7.52
CA THR A 426 -6.84 -12.17 8.32
C THR A 426 -6.87 -11.43 9.64
N MET A 427 -6.30 -12.03 10.66
CA MET A 427 -6.14 -11.46 11.98
C MET A 427 -4.75 -11.79 12.51
N ASN A 428 -4.06 -10.83 13.09
CA ASN A 428 -2.78 -11.04 13.76
C ASN A 428 -2.84 -10.37 15.13
N LEU A 429 -2.54 -11.10 16.19
CA LEU A 429 -2.40 -10.58 17.55
C LEU A 429 -0.99 -10.85 18.05
N SER A 430 -0.36 -9.89 18.72
CA SER A 430 0.98 -10.03 19.28
C SER A 430 1.03 -9.43 20.69
N ARG A 431 1.68 -10.13 21.61
CA ARG A 431 1.91 -9.64 22.98
C ARG A 431 3.31 -9.99 23.45
N ARG A 432 4.02 -8.99 23.97
CA ARG A 432 5.36 -9.16 24.53
C ARG A 432 5.32 -9.37 26.05
N PHE A 433 6.02 -10.41 26.50
CA PHE A 433 6.23 -10.80 27.89
C PHE A 433 7.74 -10.86 28.17
N GLY A 434 8.31 -9.76 28.64
CA GLY A 434 9.77 -9.66 28.84
C GLY A 434 10.51 -9.93 27.53
N SER A 435 11.30 -11.01 27.50
CA SER A 435 12.08 -11.42 26.33
C SER A 435 11.40 -12.45 25.42
N VAL A 436 10.08 -12.65 25.56
CA VAL A 436 9.29 -13.56 24.73
C VAL A 436 8.12 -12.80 24.14
N THR A 437 7.86 -12.98 22.85
CA THR A 437 6.67 -12.48 22.17
C THR A 437 5.77 -13.66 21.82
N LEU A 438 4.51 -13.63 22.26
CA LEU A 438 3.47 -14.57 21.83
C LEU A 438 2.69 -13.94 20.68
N ASN A 439 2.44 -14.72 19.63
CA ASN A 439 1.71 -14.29 18.45
C ASN A 439 0.59 -15.29 18.15
N ALA A 440 -0.55 -14.77 17.72
CA ALA A 440 -1.70 -15.52 17.25
C ALA A 440 -2.14 -14.99 15.89
N ASN A 441 -2.02 -15.80 14.85
CA ASN A 441 -2.36 -15.44 13.49
C ASN A 441 -3.53 -16.30 13.00
N GLY A 442 -4.44 -15.69 12.25
CA GLY A 442 -5.57 -16.34 11.61
C GLY A 442 -5.72 -15.81 10.18
N SER A 443 -6.03 -16.68 9.25
CA SER A 443 -6.40 -16.32 7.87
C SER A 443 -7.47 -17.26 7.37
N GLY A 444 -8.39 -16.79 6.54
CA GLY A 444 -9.32 -17.70 5.89
C GLY A 444 -10.08 -17.09 4.74
N SER A 445 -10.54 -17.98 3.86
CA SER A 445 -11.43 -17.70 2.73
C SER A 445 -12.67 -18.56 2.86
N TYR A 446 -13.81 -18.02 2.45
CA TYR A 446 -15.09 -18.71 2.28
C TYR A 446 -15.71 -18.26 0.97
N ALA A 447 -15.94 -19.22 0.06
CA ALA A 447 -16.67 -19.05 -1.18
C ALA A 447 -17.99 -19.81 -1.09
N PRO A 448 -19.17 -19.17 -1.25
CA PRO A 448 -20.46 -19.84 -1.21
C PRO A 448 -20.72 -20.66 -2.49
N SER A 449 -21.72 -21.54 -2.45
CA SER A 449 -22.11 -22.33 -3.64
C SER A 449 -22.68 -21.42 -4.72
N ARG A 450 -22.30 -21.65 -5.98
CA ARG A 450 -22.67 -20.82 -7.14
C ARG A 450 -22.87 -21.70 -8.38
N ASN A 451 -23.47 -21.14 -9.42
CA ASN A 451 -23.43 -21.73 -10.74
C ASN A 451 -22.37 -20.99 -11.56
N ASP A 452 -21.51 -21.72 -12.27
CA ASP A 452 -20.57 -21.14 -13.22
C ASP A 452 -21.30 -20.56 -14.45
N ILE A 453 -20.54 -19.93 -15.35
CA ILE A 453 -21.06 -19.29 -16.57
C ILE A 453 -21.75 -20.31 -17.52
N ASN A 454 -21.47 -21.60 -17.34
CA ASN A 454 -22.05 -22.71 -18.11
C ASN A 454 -23.22 -23.40 -17.37
N GLY A 455 -23.62 -22.90 -16.20
CA GLY A 455 -24.70 -23.46 -15.38
C GLY A 455 -24.30 -24.63 -14.49
N ASN A 456 -23.01 -24.99 -14.40
CA ASN A 456 -22.55 -26.04 -13.50
C ASN A 456 -22.48 -25.52 -12.06
N ARG A 457 -22.97 -26.32 -11.11
CA ARG A 457 -22.97 -25.94 -9.70
C ARG A 457 -21.62 -26.18 -9.04
N THR A 458 -20.95 -25.10 -8.69
CA THR A 458 -19.74 -25.01 -7.85
C THR A 458 -20.20 -25.04 -6.38
N ARG A 459 -19.78 -26.02 -5.56
CA ARG A 459 -20.20 -26.07 -4.13
C ARG A 459 -19.40 -25.07 -3.27
N ALA A 460 -19.90 -24.75 -2.07
CA ALA A 460 -19.19 -23.87 -1.16
C ALA A 460 -17.84 -24.48 -0.77
N GLY A 461 -16.81 -23.64 -0.70
CA GLY A 461 -15.45 -24.07 -0.40
C GLY A 461 -14.63 -22.97 0.28
N GLY A 462 -13.45 -23.34 0.76
CA GLY A 462 -12.55 -22.39 1.39
C GLY A 462 -11.49 -23.04 2.25
N ASP A 463 -10.72 -22.18 2.91
CA ASP A 463 -9.54 -22.52 3.70
C ASP A 463 -9.53 -21.65 4.95
N VAL A 464 -9.21 -22.22 6.11
CA VAL A 464 -8.98 -21.47 7.35
C VAL A 464 -7.70 -21.97 8.00
N ARG A 465 -6.76 -21.07 8.22
CA ARG A 465 -5.51 -21.33 8.92
C ARG A 465 -5.43 -20.52 10.20
N THR A 466 -5.11 -21.18 11.30
CA THR A 466 -4.81 -20.54 12.58
C THR A 466 -3.45 -20.99 13.08
N GLN A 467 -2.71 -20.09 13.71
CA GLN A 467 -1.36 -20.34 14.20
C GLN A 467 -1.13 -19.62 15.53
N LEU A 468 -0.52 -20.32 16.47
CA LEU A 468 -0.04 -19.77 17.74
C LEU A 468 1.45 -20.04 17.84
N TYR A 469 2.26 -19.02 18.13
CA TYR A 469 3.70 -19.22 18.32
C TYR A 469 4.32 -18.26 19.31
N GLY A 470 5.34 -18.74 20.02
CA GLY A 470 6.21 -17.95 20.89
C GLY A 470 7.58 -17.77 20.26
N ALA A 471 8.13 -16.57 20.36
CA ALA A 471 9.43 -16.20 19.85
C ALA A 471 10.25 -15.50 20.94
N THR A 472 11.50 -15.90 21.17
CA THR A 472 12.39 -15.15 22.06
C THR A 472 12.95 -13.92 21.34
N ASP A 473 13.25 -12.86 22.08
CA ASP A 473 14.03 -11.74 21.55
C ASP A 473 15.42 -12.23 21.10
N PRO A 474 15.98 -11.67 20.01
CA PRO A 474 17.35 -11.97 19.61
C PRO A 474 18.34 -11.61 20.72
N ARG A 475 19.25 -12.53 21.06
CA ARG A 475 20.33 -12.31 22.04
C ARG A 475 21.70 -12.63 21.43
N PRO A 476 22.78 -11.94 21.83
CA PRO A 476 24.12 -12.26 21.37
C PRO A 476 24.48 -13.73 21.68
N LEU A 477 24.97 -14.44 20.67
CA LEU A 477 25.45 -15.81 20.80
C LEU A 477 26.89 -15.80 21.31
N LEU A 478 27.15 -16.50 22.41
CA LEU A 478 28.49 -16.67 23.00
C LEU A 478 29.25 -15.34 23.23
N GLY A 479 28.53 -14.25 23.53
CA GLY A 479 29.13 -12.93 23.75
C GLY A 479 29.53 -12.16 22.48
N VAL A 480 29.33 -12.73 21.29
CA VAL A 480 29.62 -12.07 20.02
C VAL A 480 28.47 -11.12 19.68
N GLN A 481 28.63 -9.81 19.92
CA GLN A 481 27.58 -8.80 19.71
C GLN A 481 27.03 -8.73 18.26
N LYS A 482 27.78 -9.27 17.29
CA LYS A 482 27.44 -9.26 15.85
C LYS A 482 26.69 -10.52 15.39
N LEU A 483 26.45 -11.49 16.27
CA LEU A 483 25.72 -12.71 15.97
C LEU A 483 24.67 -12.95 17.04
N ASN A 484 23.40 -12.87 16.66
CA ASN A 484 22.27 -13.04 17.57
C ASN A 484 21.57 -14.37 17.31
N TYR A 485 21.07 -15.01 18.36
CA TYR A 485 20.19 -16.17 18.26
C TYR A 485 18.79 -15.88 18.81
N SER A 486 17.79 -16.55 18.27
CA SER A 486 16.43 -16.62 18.84
C SER A 486 15.83 -18.01 18.68
N LEU A 487 14.95 -18.37 19.61
CA LEU A 487 14.20 -19.62 19.59
C LEU A 487 12.74 -19.33 19.32
N ASN A 488 12.12 -20.21 18.55
CA ASN A 488 10.70 -20.11 18.25
C ASN A 488 10.04 -21.48 18.34
N LEU A 489 8.86 -21.51 18.94
CA LEU A 489 8.01 -22.71 18.99
C LEU A 489 6.61 -22.32 18.56
N GLY A 490 5.93 -23.19 17.83
CA GLY A 490 4.57 -22.89 17.42
C GLY A 490 3.76 -24.09 16.99
N THR A 491 2.47 -23.87 16.89
CA THR A 491 1.48 -24.79 16.37
C THR A 491 0.60 -24.08 15.36
N ALA A 492 0.18 -24.77 14.30
CA ALA A 492 -0.80 -24.27 13.35
C ALA A 492 -1.76 -25.37 12.91
N ARG A 493 -3.03 -24.99 12.72
CA ARG A 493 -4.05 -25.82 12.11
C ARG A 493 -4.51 -25.16 10.82
N GLN A 494 -4.56 -25.91 9.74
CA GLN A 494 -5.17 -25.49 8.48
C GLN A 494 -6.33 -26.42 8.16
N MET A 495 -7.51 -25.86 7.93
CA MET A 495 -8.74 -26.56 7.58
C MET A 495 -9.13 -26.22 6.16
N PHE A 496 -9.49 -27.23 5.36
CA PHE A 496 -9.93 -27.06 3.98
C PHE A 496 -11.30 -27.69 3.80
N TYR A 497 -12.16 -27.03 3.02
CA TYR A 497 -13.48 -27.54 2.65
C TYR A 497 -13.71 -27.34 1.15
N GLY A 498 -14.05 -28.43 0.45
CA GLY A 498 -14.00 -28.49 -1.01
C GLY A 498 -15.30 -28.19 -1.76
N VAL A 499 -15.10 -27.66 -2.96
CA VAL A 499 -16.08 -27.27 -4.01
C VAL A 499 -16.61 -28.47 -4.83
N ASN A 500 -15.93 -29.63 -4.74
CA ASN A 500 -16.22 -30.84 -5.53
C ASN A 500 -16.67 -32.07 -4.70
N ALA A 501 -17.15 -31.86 -3.47
CA ALA A 501 -17.81 -32.88 -2.64
C ALA A 501 -16.99 -34.11 -2.15
N GLU A 502 -15.66 -34.06 -2.02
CA GLU A 502 -14.88 -35.23 -1.54
C GLU A 502 -14.04 -35.09 -0.25
N GLY A 503 -13.95 -33.92 0.41
CA GLY A 503 -13.19 -33.88 1.66
C GLY A 503 -13.35 -32.61 2.50
N ARG A 504 -13.63 -32.81 3.80
CA ARG A 504 -13.24 -31.88 4.87
C ARG A 504 -11.92 -32.40 5.41
N GLY A 505 -10.86 -31.62 5.28
CA GLY A 505 -9.53 -32.01 5.76
C GLY A 505 -8.99 -31.00 6.74
N TYR A 506 -8.09 -31.45 7.61
CA TYR A 506 -7.25 -30.54 8.38
C TYR A 506 -5.82 -31.04 8.45
N VAL A 507 -4.87 -30.11 8.54
CA VAL A 507 -3.45 -30.37 8.76
C VAL A 507 -3.06 -29.65 10.04
N ASP A 508 -2.55 -30.41 11.01
CA ASP A 508 -1.93 -29.86 12.21
C ASP A 508 -0.43 -29.92 12.08
N THR A 509 0.22 -28.81 12.40
CA THR A 509 1.67 -28.70 12.38
C THR A 509 2.17 -28.15 13.70
N HIS A 510 3.26 -28.73 14.20
CA HIS A 510 4.01 -28.23 15.34
C HIS A 510 5.43 -27.98 14.88
N TYR A 511 6.09 -26.95 15.37
CA TYR A 511 7.46 -26.68 14.96
C TYR A 511 8.29 -26.05 16.07
N THR A 512 9.59 -26.30 15.98
CA THR A 512 10.63 -25.58 16.72
C THR A 512 11.68 -25.10 15.73
N THR A 513 12.18 -23.88 15.91
CA THR A 513 13.28 -23.35 15.08
C THR A 513 14.26 -22.54 15.92
N LEU A 514 15.54 -22.85 15.78
CA LEU A 514 16.64 -21.96 16.14
C LEU A 514 16.93 -21.04 14.97
N ARG A 515 17.05 -19.75 15.23
CA ARG A 515 17.45 -18.74 14.25
C ARG A 515 18.74 -18.07 14.69
N LEU A 516 19.66 -17.90 13.76
CA LEU A 516 20.89 -17.14 13.88
C LEU A 516 20.82 -15.95 12.92
N THR A 517 21.15 -14.76 13.39
CA THR A 517 21.08 -13.52 12.61
C THR A 517 22.25 -12.61 12.88
N THR A 518 22.64 -11.83 11.88
CA THR A 518 23.54 -10.70 12.07
C THR A 518 22.74 -9.40 11.99
N PRO A 519 23.14 -8.33 12.71
CA PRO A 519 22.73 -6.99 12.32
C PRO A 519 23.26 -6.67 10.91
N GLN A 520 22.89 -5.53 10.36
CA GLN A 520 23.48 -5.05 9.12
C GLN A 520 24.96 -4.73 9.35
N LEU A 521 25.85 -5.57 8.80
CA LEU A 521 27.29 -5.45 8.93
C LEU A 521 27.85 -4.60 7.77
N PRO A 522 28.47 -3.44 8.02
CA PRO A 522 29.11 -2.67 6.97
C PRO A 522 30.37 -3.39 6.47
N LEU A 523 30.43 -3.68 5.18
CA LEU A 523 31.65 -4.15 4.50
C LEU A 523 32.49 -2.97 4.02
N THR A 524 31.82 -1.89 3.58
CA THR A 524 32.42 -0.59 3.24
C THR A 524 31.48 0.53 3.70
N ARG A 525 31.79 1.81 3.40
CA ARG A 525 30.87 2.93 3.66
C ARG A 525 29.56 2.84 2.87
N SER A 526 29.56 2.10 1.77
CA SER A 526 28.43 2.00 0.83
C SER A 526 27.86 0.59 0.72
N VAL A 527 28.60 -0.44 1.17
CA VAL A 527 28.20 -1.85 1.06
C VAL A 527 27.96 -2.42 2.45
N SER A 528 26.87 -3.15 2.60
CA SER A 528 26.52 -3.86 3.82
C SER A 528 26.03 -5.26 3.53
N VAL A 529 26.18 -6.15 4.50
CA VAL A 529 25.65 -7.52 4.46
C VAL A 529 24.89 -7.83 5.74
N SER A 530 23.77 -8.53 5.62
CA SER A 530 23.08 -9.14 6.74
C SER A 530 22.74 -10.59 6.40
N GLN A 531 22.76 -11.45 7.41
CA GLN A 531 22.55 -12.88 7.25
C GLN A 531 21.53 -13.37 8.27
N SER A 532 20.70 -14.31 7.84
CA SER A 532 19.84 -15.11 8.69
C SER A 532 19.95 -16.57 8.30
N PHE A 533 20.04 -17.45 9.30
CA PHE A 533 19.98 -18.89 9.13
C PHE A 533 19.06 -19.48 10.19
N SER A 534 18.02 -20.17 9.76
CA SER A 534 17.03 -20.80 10.63
C SER A 534 17.02 -22.31 10.39
N LEU A 535 17.25 -23.08 11.45
CA LEU A 535 17.20 -24.54 11.45
C LEU A 535 16.12 -24.99 12.43
N GLY A 536 15.26 -25.90 11.99
CA GLY A 536 14.18 -26.39 12.83
C GLY A 536 13.64 -27.73 12.40
N GLN A 537 12.68 -28.21 13.18
CA GLN A 537 11.91 -29.41 12.91
C GLN A 537 10.44 -29.04 12.86
N THR A 538 9.73 -29.56 11.87
CA THR A 538 8.28 -29.44 11.75
C THR A 538 7.68 -30.83 11.81
N TRP A 539 6.81 -31.05 12.77
CA TRP A 539 6.00 -32.25 12.91
C TRP A 539 4.63 -31.98 12.32
N VAL A 540 4.15 -32.94 11.53
CA VAL A 540 2.81 -32.92 10.94
C VAL A 540 2.02 -34.06 11.58
N ALA A 541 0.87 -33.74 12.18
CA ALA A 541 0.06 -34.76 12.82
C ALA A 541 -0.52 -35.72 11.77
N PRO A 542 -0.61 -37.03 12.06
CA PRO A 542 -1.22 -38.01 11.15
C PRO A 542 -2.65 -37.61 10.78
N GLN A 543 -2.95 -37.57 9.47
CA GLN A 543 -4.32 -37.37 8.98
C GLN A 543 -5.10 -38.69 9.01
N ARG A 544 -6.37 -38.65 9.44
CA ARG A 544 -7.26 -39.83 9.41
C ARG A 544 -7.56 -40.33 7.99
N ASP A 545 -7.60 -39.43 7.00
CA ASP A 545 -8.14 -39.74 5.66
C ASP A 545 -7.13 -39.67 4.51
N GLY A 546 -5.84 -39.36 4.76
CA GLY A 546 -4.76 -39.43 3.74
C GLY A 546 -4.90 -38.53 2.50
N GLN A 547 -5.96 -37.74 2.36
CA GLN A 547 -6.35 -37.10 1.10
C GLN A 547 -5.52 -35.86 0.69
N THR A 548 -4.76 -35.23 1.59
CA THR A 548 -4.16 -33.91 1.28
C THR A 548 -2.72 -33.94 0.77
N GLY A 549 -2.04 -35.09 0.81
CA GLY A 549 -0.62 -35.21 0.45
C GLY A 549 0.37 -34.47 1.39
N LEU A 550 -0.12 -33.74 2.39
CA LEU A 550 0.64 -32.97 3.37
C LEU A 550 0.95 -33.82 4.62
N GLY A 551 1.67 -34.93 4.45
CA GLY A 551 1.82 -35.94 5.51
C GLY A 551 3.20 -36.05 6.17
N SER A 552 4.23 -35.36 5.67
CA SER A 552 5.61 -35.60 6.12
C SER A 552 6.04 -34.62 7.21
N SER A 553 6.52 -35.17 8.33
CA SER A 553 7.35 -34.41 9.27
C SER A 553 8.77 -34.30 8.73
N GLY A 554 9.48 -33.21 9.02
CA GLY A 554 10.85 -33.05 8.55
C GLY A 554 11.52 -31.76 8.96
N ALA A 555 12.79 -31.64 8.58
CA ALA A 555 13.60 -30.48 8.88
C ALA A 555 13.14 -29.26 8.06
N THR A 556 13.07 -28.13 8.74
CA THR A 556 12.92 -26.80 8.13
C THR A 556 14.28 -26.12 8.14
N VAL A 557 14.75 -25.71 6.96
CA VAL A 557 15.99 -24.95 6.79
C VAL A 557 15.69 -23.71 5.97
N LEU A 558 15.91 -22.54 6.55
CA LEU A 558 15.77 -21.25 5.87
C LEU A 558 17.10 -20.52 5.97
N GLY A 559 17.55 -19.94 4.87
CA GLY A 559 18.75 -19.10 4.86
C GLY A 559 18.52 -17.88 4.01
N THR A 560 18.83 -16.69 4.53
CA THR A 560 18.80 -15.46 3.75
C THR A 560 20.12 -14.73 3.92
N THR A 561 20.74 -14.34 2.82
CA THR A 561 21.84 -13.36 2.79
C THR A 561 21.39 -12.15 2.00
N ALA A 562 21.45 -10.97 2.60
CA ALA A 562 21.09 -9.72 1.96
C ALA A 562 22.33 -8.82 1.84
N PHE A 563 22.57 -8.33 0.62
CA PHE A 563 23.59 -7.32 0.32
C PHE A 563 22.89 -6.00 -0.01
N GLY A 564 23.25 -4.95 0.71
CA GLY A 564 22.78 -3.59 0.44
C GLY A 564 23.91 -2.72 -0.06
N TYR A 565 23.70 -2.05 -1.19
CA TYR A 565 24.61 -1.06 -1.76
C TYR A 565 23.93 0.30 -1.85
N ARG A 566 24.50 1.33 -1.23
CA ARG A 566 24.02 2.71 -1.29
C ARG A 566 25.01 3.60 -2.02
N PHE A 567 24.52 4.38 -2.96
CA PHE A 567 25.32 5.32 -3.75
C PHE A 567 24.56 6.61 -3.98
N GLY A 568 25.25 7.75 -3.95
CA GLY A 568 24.57 9.05 -3.93
C GLY A 568 23.69 9.23 -2.69
N ARG A 569 22.74 10.18 -2.74
CA ARG A 569 21.86 10.49 -1.60
C ARG A 569 20.61 9.60 -1.51
N VAL A 570 20.11 9.14 -2.66
CA VAL A 570 18.82 8.46 -2.77
C VAL A 570 18.88 7.12 -3.50
N ASN A 571 20.02 6.74 -4.08
CA ASN A 571 20.12 5.52 -4.88
C ASN A 571 20.55 4.33 -4.03
N PHE A 572 19.94 3.18 -4.30
CA PHE A 572 20.26 1.94 -3.62
C PHE A 572 20.04 0.73 -4.53
N ALA A 573 20.83 -0.30 -4.30
CA ALA A 573 20.61 -1.64 -4.83
C ALA A 573 20.60 -2.64 -3.67
N ASN A 574 19.64 -3.55 -3.65
CA ASN A 574 19.61 -4.67 -2.71
C ASN A 574 19.57 -5.98 -3.48
N MET A 575 20.39 -6.94 -3.05
CA MET A 575 20.39 -8.30 -3.56
C MET A 575 20.13 -9.25 -2.40
N THR A 576 19.24 -10.21 -2.58
CA THR A 576 18.94 -11.25 -1.61
C THR A 576 19.24 -12.61 -2.22
N TYR A 577 19.83 -13.50 -1.43
CA TYR A 577 19.88 -14.92 -1.72
C TYR A 577 19.07 -15.63 -0.64
N ASP A 578 18.04 -16.37 -1.05
CA ASP A 578 17.16 -17.14 -0.19
C ASP A 578 17.31 -18.63 -0.48
N TYR A 579 17.49 -19.42 0.58
CA TYR A 579 17.36 -20.87 0.60
C TYR A 579 16.13 -21.24 1.42
N THR A 580 15.24 -22.07 0.84
CA THR A 580 14.03 -22.54 1.52
C THR A 580 13.89 -24.04 1.37
N GLN A 581 13.83 -24.74 2.50
CA GLN A 581 13.43 -26.13 2.58
C GLN A 581 12.42 -26.29 3.72
N THR A 582 11.23 -26.81 3.40
CA THR A 582 10.22 -27.16 4.40
C THR A 582 9.50 -28.44 4.02
N PRO A 583 9.04 -29.23 5.00
CA PRO A 583 8.38 -30.51 4.73
C PRO A 583 6.94 -30.37 4.19
N LEU A 584 6.36 -29.17 4.21
CA LEU A 584 4.96 -28.88 3.84
C LEU A 584 4.74 -28.53 2.36
N THR A 585 5.67 -28.87 1.46
CA THR A 585 5.49 -28.64 0.02
C THR A 585 4.61 -29.74 -0.59
N ASN A 586 3.44 -29.36 -1.11
CA ASN A 586 2.66 -30.23 -1.99
C ASN A 586 3.48 -30.58 -3.24
N GLY A 587 3.33 -31.81 -3.77
CA GLY A 587 4.07 -32.27 -4.96
C GLY A 587 3.86 -31.43 -6.22
N PHE A 588 2.77 -30.65 -6.31
CA PHE A 588 2.56 -29.68 -7.40
C PHE A 588 3.32 -28.34 -7.21
N THR A 589 3.68 -27.97 -5.98
CA THR A 589 4.35 -26.69 -5.66
C THR A 589 5.88 -26.82 -5.56
N SER A 590 6.43 -28.01 -5.27
CA SER A 590 7.89 -28.21 -5.20
C SER A 590 8.60 -28.02 -6.55
N ASP A 591 7.97 -28.43 -7.64
CA ASP A 591 8.58 -28.44 -8.98
C ASP A 591 8.60 -27.06 -9.66
N SER A 592 7.83 -26.09 -9.13
CA SER A 592 7.67 -24.75 -9.71
C SER A 592 8.33 -23.61 -8.93
N ILE A 593 8.67 -23.82 -7.65
CA ILE A 593 9.17 -22.75 -6.75
C ILE A 593 10.70 -22.82 -6.55
N GLY A 594 11.29 -24.02 -6.59
CA GLY A 594 12.70 -24.23 -6.25
C GLY A 594 13.01 -23.95 -4.78
N ARG A 595 14.22 -24.29 -4.35
CA ARG A 595 14.75 -24.03 -3.01
C ARG A 595 15.66 -22.81 -3.00
N HIS A 596 16.28 -22.47 -4.12
CA HIS A 596 17.28 -21.42 -4.22
C HIS A 596 16.74 -20.26 -5.04
N ARG A 597 16.70 -19.06 -4.45
CA ARG A 597 16.27 -17.85 -5.17
C ARG A 597 17.25 -16.70 -4.95
N VAL A 598 17.53 -15.98 -6.02
CA VAL A 598 18.17 -14.67 -5.96
C VAL A 598 17.13 -13.59 -6.24
N GLY A 599 16.97 -12.63 -5.34
CA GLY A 599 16.22 -11.40 -5.54
C GLY A 599 17.15 -10.22 -5.76
N PHE A 600 16.70 -9.25 -6.55
CA PHE A 600 17.38 -8.00 -6.80
C PHE A 600 16.38 -6.86 -6.86
N SER A 601 16.74 -5.72 -6.29
CA SER A 601 16.00 -4.46 -6.41
C SER A 601 16.98 -3.31 -6.57
N LEU A 602 16.65 -2.35 -7.43
CA LEU A 602 17.41 -1.14 -7.66
C LEU A 602 16.45 0.04 -7.72
N TYR A 603 16.81 1.13 -7.05
CA TYR A 603 16.30 2.45 -7.34
C TYR A 603 17.49 3.37 -7.58
N ALA A 604 17.47 4.10 -8.69
CA ALA A 604 18.52 5.05 -9.02
C ALA A 604 17.96 6.26 -9.75
N GLU A 605 18.54 7.41 -9.47
CA GLU A 605 18.41 8.64 -10.26
C GLU A 605 19.73 8.82 -11.03
N PRO A 606 19.90 8.17 -12.20
CA PRO A 606 21.17 8.17 -12.92
C PRO A 606 21.61 9.58 -13.36
N PHE A 607 20.65 10.50 -13.50
CA PHE A 607 20.87 11.93 -13.72
C PHE A 607 19.66 12.73 -13.21
N ARG A 608 19.79 14.05 -13.04
CA ARG A 608 18.78 14.94 -12.40
C ARG A 608 17.35 14.83 -12.95
N ALA A 609 17.19 14.35 -14.18
CA ALA A 609 15.95 14.29 -14.92
C ALA A 609 15.45 12.86 -15.18
N ALA A 610 16.01 11.85 -14.52
CA ALA A 610 15.54 10.47 -14.69
C ALA A 610 15.54 9.68 -13.39
N SER A 611 14.61 8.73 -13.31
CA SER A 611 14.58 7.69 -12.29
C SER A 611 14.45 6.32 -12.96
N LEU A 612 15.15 5.34 -12.39
CA LEU A 612 15.17 3.95 -12.81
C LEU A 612 14.83 3.09 -11.61
N SER A 613 13.81 2.25 -11.73
CA SER A 613 13.54 1.16 -10.80
C SER A 613 13.68 -0.18 -11.51
N ILE A 614 14.31 -1.14 -10.85
CA ILE A 614 14.41 -2.53 -11.33
C ILE A 614 14.06 -3.45 -10.17
N GLY A 615 13.25 -4.47 -10.43
CA GLY A 615 13.03 -5.58 -9.52
C GLY A 615 13.15 -6.89 -10.29
N ALA A 616 13.96 -7.81 -9.79
CA ALA A 616 14.17 -9.09 -10.43
C ALA A 616 14.24 -10.23 -9.41
N SER A 617 13.77 -11.41 -9.79
CA SER A 617 13.92 -12.64 -9.01
C SER A 617 14.24 -13.80 -9.93
N ARG A 618 15.12 -14.70 -9.52
CA ARG A 618 15.50 -15.90 -10.27
C ARG A 618 15.64 -17.10 -9.35
N GLY A 619 14.93 -18.18 -9.66
CA GLY A 619 15.19 -19.52 -9.15
C GLY A 619 16.51 -20.05 -9.73
N LEU A 620 17.38 -20.58 -8.90
CA LEU A 620 18.68 -21.13 -9.34
C LEU A 620 18.58 -22.63 -9.66
N ASP A 621 17.60 -23.30 -9.08
CA ASP A 621 17.34 -24.74 -9.22
C ASP A 621 16.05 -25.05 -10.00
N VAL A 622 15.27 -24.03 -10.35
CA VAL A 622 14.14 -24.11 -11.26
C VAL A 622 14.19 -22.93 -12.25
N PRO A 623 13.77 -23.11 -13.53
CA PRO A 623 13.73 -22.03 -14.52
C PRO A 623 12.52 -21.10 -14.25
N SER A 624 12.61 -20.36 -13.15
CA SER A 624 11.64 -19.35 -12.70
C SER A 624 12.35 -18.01 -12.61
N ASP A 625 12.17 -17.15 -13.60
CA ASP A 625 12.72 -15.80 -13.61
C ASP A 625 11.62 -14.77 -13.83
N ASN A 626 11.79 -13.62 -13.19
CA ASN A 626 10.90 -12.48 -13.30
C ASN A 626 11.77 -11.23 -13.23
N VAL A 627 11.63 -10.34 -14.21
CA VAL A 627 12.33 -9.06 -14.27
C VAL A 627 11.34 -7.98 -14.63
N THR A 628 11.42 -6.91 -13.86
CA THR A 628 10.61 -5.72 -13.98
C THR A 628 11.56 -4.52 -13.99
N ALA A 629 11.36 -3.59 -14.91
CA ALA A 629 12.13 -2.36 -14.95
C ALA A 629 11.24 -1.21 -15.39
N GLU A 630 11.40 -0.06 -14.76
CA GLU A 630 10.73 1.18 -15.15
C GLU A 630 11.74 2.32 -15.20
N LEU A 631 11.81 2.98 -16.35
CA LEU A 631 12.61 4.17 -16.59
C LEU A 631 11.68 5.36 -16.82
N ASN A 632 11.79 6.38 -15.99
CA ASN A 632 11.13 7.66 -16.16
C ASN A 632 12.17 8.71 -16.55
N VAL A 633 11.90 9.51 -17.58
CA VAL A 633 12.82 10.56 -18.07
C VAL A 633 12.03 11.84 -18.34
N ALA A 634 12.47 12.96 -17.80
CA ALA A 634 12.01 14.29 -18.19
C ALA A 634 12.88 14.80 -19.35
N LEU A 635 12.24 15.14 -20.48
CA LEU A 635 12.92 15.55 -21.71
C LEU A 635 13.19 17.07 -21.76
N GLY A 636 12.79 17.80 -20.70
CA GLY A 636 12.82 19.27 -20.66
C GLY A 636 11.46 19.89 -20.96
N GLY A 637 11.19 21.06 -20.36
CA GLY A 637 9.87 21.70 -20.43
C GLY A 637 8.76 20.79 -19.86
N PRO A 638 7.57 20.74 -20.49
CA PRO A 638 6.45 19.91 -20.04
C PRO A 638 6.55 18.43 -20.43
N TRP A 639 7.57 18.02 -21.20
CA TRP A 639 7.65 16.68 -21.80
C TRP A 639 8.33 15.64 -20.90
N ARG A 640 7.76 14.43 -20.86
CA ARG A 640 8.30 13.29 -20.11
C ARG A 640 8.03 11.99 -20.87
N THR A 641 8.81 10.97 -20.54
CA THR A 641 8.63 9.61 -21.06
C THR A 641 8.70 8.59 -19.93
N ARG A 642 7.95 7.50 -20.08
CA ARG A 642 8.04 6.31 -19.24
C ARG A 642 8.25 5.10 -20.13
N THR A 643 9.19 4.24 -19.75
CA THR A 643 9.38 2.93 -20.38
C THR A 643 9.28 1.87 -19.30
N ARG A 644 8.36 0.92 -19.45
CA ARG A 644 8.23 -0.24 -18.55
C ARG A 644 8.56 -1.50 -19.32
N TYR A 645 9.47 -2.29 -18.76
CA TYR A 645 9.83 -3.60 -19.28
C TYR A 645 9.46 -4.67 -18.26
N PHE A 646 8.86 -5.73 -18.75
CA PHE A 646 8.53 -6.89 -17.95
C PHE A 646 8.85 -8.16 -18.73
N THR A 647 9.58 -9.08 -18.12
CA THR A 647 9.74 -10.43 -18.64
C THR A 647 9.61 -11.44 -17.52
N ALA A 648 8.98 -12.57 -17.81
CA ALA A 648 8.97 -13.68 -16.89
C ALA A 648 8.99 -15.02 -17.64
N GLN A 649 9.66 -15.98 -17.03
CA GLN A 649 9.63 -17.39 -17.41
C GLN A 649 9.34 -18.21 -16.16
N TYR A 650 8.45 -19.20 -16.28
CA TYR A 650 8.07 -20.03 -15.15
C TYR A 650 8.13 -21.51 -15.47
N ALA A 651 8.61 -22.29 -14.50
CA ALA A 651 8.69 -23.75 -14.54
C ALA A 651 7.36 -24.42 -14.15
N GLY A 652 7.13 -25.65 -14.63
CA GLY A 652 5.99 -26.50 -14.25
C GLY A 652 5.33 -27.21 -15.44
N ALA A 653 4.21 -27.90 -15.18
CA ALA A 653 3.44 -28.67 -16.18
C ALA A 653 2.96 -27.84 -17.39
N PHE A 654 2.91 -26.52 -17.25
CA PHE A 654 2.66 -25.56 -18.32
C PHE A 654 3.73 -24.46 -18.24
N SER A 655 4.89 -24.68 -18.87
CA SER A 655 5.93 -23.65 -18.94
C SER A 655 5.45 -22.46 -19.75
N SER A 656 5.45 -21.26 -19.17
CA SER A 656 5.05 -20.03 -19.85
C SER A 656 6.20 -19.02 -19.87
N ARG A 657 6.28 -18.27 -20.98
CA ARG A 657 7.17 -17.13 -21.17
C ARG A 657 6.32 -15.92 -21.53
N PHE A 658 6.61 -14.81 -20.90
CA PHE A 658 5.91 -13.55 -21.13
C PHE A 658 6.92 -12.42 -21.25
N ASN A 659 6.69 -11.52 -22.20
CA ASN A 659 7.49 -10.32 -22.38
C ASN A 659 6.58 -9.16 -22.76
N GLU A 660 6.69 -8.05 -22.04
CA GLU A 660 5.96 -6.82 -22.28
C GLU A 660 6.89 -5.62 -22.22
N LEU A 661 6.66 -4.72 -23.17
CA LEU A 661 7.28 -3.42 -23.22
C LEU A 661 6.17 -2.39 -23.40
N GLU A 662 6.07 -1.46 -22.45
CA GLU A 662 5.18 -0.31 -22.49
C GLU A 662 5.99 0.97 -22.62
N TYR A 663 5.63 1.80 -23.59
CA TYR A 663 6.17 3.15 -23.77
C TYR A 663 5.06 4.17 -23.55
N GLY A 664 5.34 5.18 -22.76
CA GLY A 664 4.47 6.33 -22.50
C GLY A 664 5.18 7.63 -22.82
N VAL A 665 4.51 8.55 -23.51
CA VAL A 665 4.94 9.93 -23.69
C VAL A 665 3.90 10.84 -23.05
N PHE A 666 4.36 11.81 -22.27
CA PHE A 666 3.52 12.68 -21.46
C PHE A 666 3.83 14.14 -21.76
N TYR A 667 2.79 14.94 -21.84
CA TYR A 667 2.86 16.40 -21.93
C TYR A 667 2.08 17.04 -20.79
N ARG A 668 2.78 17.80 -19.94
CA ARG A 668 2.16 18.49 -18.81
C ARG A 668 1.45 19.78 -19.26
N LEU A 669 0.16 19.87 -18.97
CA LEU A 669 -0.68 21.05 -19.25
C LEU A 669 -1.58 21.32 -18.04
N GLY A 670 -1.33 22.44 -17.32
CA GLY A 670 -2.19 22.91 -16.23
C GLY A 670 -2.50 21.86 -15.15
N GLY A 671 -1.46 21.21 -14.60
CA GLY A 671 -1.60 20.18 -13.56
C GLY A 671 -2.05 18.80 -14.07
N ARG A 672 -2.21 18.63 -15.38
CA ARG A 672 -2.60 17.37 -16.03
C ARG A 672 -1.48 16.88 -16.93
N ASP A 673 -1.43 15.57 -17.14
CA ASP A 673 -0.57 14.98 -18.16
C ASP A 673 -1.46 14.43 -19.29
N LEU A 674 -1.25 14.95 -20.51
CA LEU A 674 -1.74 14.31 -21.73
C LEU A 674 -0.77 13.17 -22.04
N ALA A 675 -1.25 11.94 -21.97
CA ALA A 675 -0.42 10.76 -22.09
C ALA A 675 -0.82 9.91 -23.29
N VAL A 676 0.19 9.48 -24.04
CA VAL A 676 0.06 8.49 -25.11
C VAL A 676 0.87 7.27 -24.75
N TYR A 677 0.25 6.09 -24.76
CA TYR A 677 0.90 4.82 -24.43
C TYR A 677 0.86 3.83 -25.60
N TYR A 678 1.86 2.96 -25.67
CA TYR A 678 1.87 1.77 -26.51
C TYR A 678 2.37 0.59 -25.67
N SER A 679 1.64 -0.54 -25.67
CA SER A 679 2.10 -1.80 -25.07
C SER A 679 2.21 -2.90 -26.13
N THR A 680 3.26 -3.70 -26.06
CA THR A 680 3.43 -4.88 -26.93
C THR A 680 2.39 -5.97 -26.67
N THR A 681 1.83 -6.03 -25.46
CA THR A 681 0.78 -6.98 -25.06
C THR A 681 -0.54 -6.64 -25.73
N SER A 682 -0.93 -5.35 -25.72
CA SER A 682 -2.18 -4.88 -26.31
C SER A 682 -2.11 -4.61 -27.80
N ARG A 683 -0.92 -4.23 -28.31
CA ARG A 683 -0.69 -3.75 -29.68
C ARG A 683 -1.59 -2.57 -30.07
N ARG A 684 -1.94 -1.72 -29.10
CA ARG A 684 -2.81 -0.55 -29.30
C ARG A 684 -2.17 0.70 -28.74
N LEU A 685 -2.36 1.82 -29.44
CA LEU A 685 -2.11 3.15 -28.89
C LEU A 685 -3.24 3.52 -27.93
N GLN A 686 -2.89 4.13 -26.81
CA GLN A 686 -3.84 4.61 -25.82
C GLN A 686 -3.62 6.08 -25.54
N PHE A 687 -4.72 6.78 -25.32
CA PHE A 687 -4.72 8.17 -24.92
C PHE A 687 -5.33 8.23 -23.52
N ASP A 688 -4.71 8.99 -22.64
CA ASP A 688 -5.20 9.23 -21.29
C ASP A 688 -4.92 10.69 -20.93
N ILE A 689 -5.91 11.38 -20.40
CA ILE A 689 -5.70 12.63 -19.68
C ILE A 689 -5.69 12.21 -18.23
N VAL A 690 -4.52 12.23 -17.59
CA VAL A 690 -4.36 11.86 -16.19
C VAL A 690 -4.04 13.08 -15.34
N GLY A 691 -4.42 13.06 -14.06
CA GLY A 691 -3.85 13.99 -13.08
C GLY A 691 -2.32 13.84 -13.08
N ALA A 692 -1.59 14.95 -12.97
CA ALA A 692 -0.13 14.94 -12.88
C ALA A 692 0.33 14.07 -11.69
N ARG A 693 0.70 12.81 -11.95
CA ARG A 693 1.16 11.86 -10.92
C ARG A 693 2.65 11.60 -11.06
N PHE A 694 3.44 12.66 -10.95
CA PHE A 694 4.90 12.63 -10.86
C PHE A 694 5.39 13.94 -10.26
#